data_AF-A0A1Q7ZQP6-F1
#
_entry.id   AF-A0A1Q7ZQP6-F1
#
_cell.length_a   1.000
_cell.length_b   1.000
_cell.length_c   1.000
_cell.angle_alpha   90.00
_cell.angle_beta   90.00
_cell.angle_gamma   90.00
#
_symmetry.space_group_name_H-M   'P 1'
#
loop_
_entity.id
_entity.type
_entity.pdbx_description
1 polymer ?
#
loop_
_entity_poly.entity_id
_entity_poly.type
_entity_poly.pdbx_seq_one_letter_code
_entity_poly.pdbx_strand_id
1 'polypeptide(L)'
;MKQTIKEALLYQPLADSRVRCTACARYCNIPEGKVGLCGVRQNIGGKLQLLVYGKVITGHIDPIEKKPVVHYMPGSKIFSIATTGCNWLCSYCFTPETVIVTDKGVRTIKSIFDDGINEESNGLSSTRDLGELRALTHKGRFKQIKKAFRHFFDGNVLRVKPWYLPEFRCTPDHKVFATSDPEHPPIKLQARFLTKKNFLVIPKFKEQAMPKSIDLTKFLSQIVLPKYKLARGSTSRLQPFTLRTIVELTSKGWTSRRIGKHIDLHPATVRRARSTLSRSTIEEFASHYRPYRVKSSKGRVRLSHAKHDLPRFLILDDSFAKLCGYYCADGSVSKSSNRPNSYTVGFTFGREEASNIEDVKELVKRIFGLSCTIAPQGSAVHLFVSNSILGILFRDLCGNDCYTKKVPDLILAATDRNLIKSFLEGYLRGDGYKTPANESKEQSYLGANTVSESLSLGVCLLFLKLGSVPRWYEGENAVTTMIEGRTVTRHNDYLVKVLKKNSSASSALEWEDIKGRVLEKDDCYLVPVRSLTSEHYAGFVYNMEVDEDHSYVANLSAVSNCQNFDISQRRKVEGTDLMPPDVVSLALNHGCQGIAYTYNQPTIFMEFARDIGVEARKNGLINIFVSNGFDTPDTVAMMDDFLDCITIDFKGSGETNFVRKHIGIPDAQPIFQTIQEIRDRGKTHIEITDLIIPEIGDSLDEARKLSRWLYDNLGPDVPVHFLRFHPDYKLMHLPSTPVKTLEEHCRVAREEGLRYVYVGNVTGHPWEHTYCPECKNIAIKRYGFDITGWNLDDKNRCVNCGYHLPIFGQLSSSVSEDRFLPVVN
;
A
#
# COMPACT_ATOMS: atom_id res chain seq x y z
N MET A 1 2.13 3.75 34.48
CA MET A 1 2.20 4.03 33.03
C MET A 1 2.43 5.52 32.87
N LYS A 2 3.51 5.94 32.19
CA LYS A 2 3.76 7.36 31.90
C LYS A 2 2.63 7.85 30.98
N GLN A 3 2.04 9.01 31.26
CA GLN A 3 0.93 9.55 30.47
C GLN A 3 1.46 10.11 29.15
N THR A 4 1.18 9.44 28.03
CA THR A 4 1.68 9.81 26.69
C THR A 4 0.64 10.58 25.85
N ILE A 5 -0.34 11.20 26.51
CA ILE A 5 -1.35 12.07 25.89
C ILE A 5 -1.45 13.31 26.79
N LYS A 6 -1.40 14.50 26.19
CA LYS A 6 -1.45 15.77 26.92
C LYS A 6 -2.48 16.70 26.30
N GLU A 7 -3.21 17.44 27.12
CA GLU A 7 -4.06 18.52 26.63
C GLU A 7 -3.18 19.57 25.93
N ALA A 8 -3.49 19.83 24.66
CA ALA A 8 -2.81 20.83 23.86
C ALA A 8 -3.14 22.24 24.39
N LEU A 9 -2.19 23.16 24.25
CA LEU A 9 -2.35 24.55 24.69
C LEU A 9 -2.77 25.47 23.52
N LEU A 10 -2.47 25.06 22.29
CA LEU A 10 -2.68 25.86 21.08
C LEU A 10 -4.04 25.57 20.44
N TYR A 11 -5.12 25.95 21.10
CA TYR A 11 -6.47 25.89 20.53
C TYR A 11 -7.45 26.88 21.17
N GLN A 12 -8.52 27.16 20.45
CA GLN A 12 -9.67 27.93 20.94
C GLN A 12 -10.92 27.04 20.95
N PRO A 13 -11.67 26.95 22.05
CA PRO A 13 -12.97 26.27 22.05
C PRO A 13 -13.96 27.03 21.16
N LEU A 14 -14.80 26.28 20.45
CA LEU A 14 -15.88 26.78 19.60
C LEU A 14 -17.23 26.19 20.05
N ALA A 15 -18.33 26.62 19.43
CA ALA A 15 -19.66 26.04 19.64
C ALA A 15 -19.70 24.53 19.28
N ASP A 16 -20.68 23.81 19.83
CA ASP A 16 -20.93 22.38 19.58
C ASP A 16 -19.74 21.46 19.89
N SER A 17 -19.00 21.76 20.96
CA SER A 17 -17.80 21.03 21.37
C SER A 17 -16.70 20.97 20.30
N ARG A 18 -16.72 21.87 19.31
CA ARG A 18 -15.65 21.99 18.33
C ARG A 18 -14.47 22.74 18.93
N VAL A 19 -13.28 22.54 18.37
CA VAL A 19 -12.08 23.32 18.71
C VAL A 19 -11.42 23.85 17.45
N ARG A 20 -10.92 25.07 17.48
CA ARG A 20 -10.00 25.60 16.46
C ARG A 20 -8.57 25.39 16.94
N CYS A 21 -7.84 24.49 16.30
CA CYS A 21 -6.41 24.30 16.56
C CYS A 21 -5.64 25.51 16.03
N THR A 22 -4.84 26.15 16.87
CA THR A 22 -4.00 27.31 16.51
C THR A 22 -2.52 26.95 16.41
N ALA A 23 -2.14 25.67 16.40
CA ALA A 23 -0.72 25.28 16.34
C ALA A 23 0.00 25.60 15.01
N CYS A 24 -0.73 25.66 13.89
CA CYS A 24 -0.16 25.99 12.58
C CYS A 24 -1.19 26.77 11.73
N ALA A 25 -0.73 27.45 10.68
CA ALA A 25 -1.55 28.36 9.87
C ALA A 25 -2.67 27.68 9.05
N ARG A 26 -3.00 26.42 9.33
CA ARG A 26 -4.20 25.75 8.82
C ARG A 26 -5.46 26.06 9.62
N TYR A 27 -5.32 26.49 10.88
CA TYR A 27 -6.45 26.80 11.76
C TYR A 27 -7.57 25.75 11.74
N CYS A 28 -7.23 24.47 11.83
CA CYS A 28 -8.20 23.38 11.68
C CYS A 28 -9.34 23.53 12.70
N ASN A 29 -10.58 23.59 12.22
CA ASN A 29 -11.78 23.48 13.06
C ASN A 29 -12.13 22.00 13.21
N ILE A 30 -11.84 21.42 14.38
CA ILE A 30 -11.86 19.98 14.63
C ILE A 30 -13.13 19.63 15.44
N PRO A 31 -14.07 18.84 14.87
CA PRO A 31 -15.23 18.34 15.60
C PRO A 31 -14.87 17.37 16.72
N GLU A 32 -15.78 17.19 17.69
CA GLU A 32 -15.66 16.18 18.74
C GLU A 32 -15.31 14.79 18.18
N GLY A 33 -14.35 14.12 18.80
CA GLY A 33 -13.86 12.80 18.40
C GLY A 33 -12.99 12.78 17.14
N LYS A 34 -12.74 13.91 16.48
CA LYS A 34 -11.93 14.00 15.24
C LYS A 34 -10.52 14.50 15.49
N VAL A 35 -9.64 14.27 14.52
CA VAL A 35 -8.25 14.75 14.51
C VAL A 35 -8.05 15.88 13.48
N GLY A 36 -7.11 16.78 13.75
CA GLY A 36 -6.65 17.79 12.81
C GLY A 36 -5.87 17.17 11.64
N LEU A 37 -5.56 17.97 10.62
CA LEU A 37 -4.92 17.49 9.38
C LEU A 37 -3.62 16.71 9.62
N CYS A 38 -2.84 17.13 10.63
CA CYS A 38 -1.58 16.48 10.99
C CYS A 38 -1.74 15.05 11.51
N GLY A 39 -2.95 14.65 11.92
CA GLY A 39 -3.26 13.32 12.43
C GLY A 39 -2.97 13.11 13.91
N VAL A 40 -2.37 14.09 14.60
CA VAL A 40 -1.85 13.90 15.96
C VAL A 40 -2.43 14.82 17.02
N ARG A 41 -3.32 15.74 16.62
CA ARG A 41 -4.09 16.60 17.53
C ARG A 41 -5.56 16.24 17.44
N GLN A 42 -6.14 15.68 18.50
CA GLN A 42 -7.52 15.17 18.54
C GLN A 42 -8.41 15.98 19.47
N ASN A 43 -9.64 16.27 19.07
CA ASN A 43 -10.63 16.84 19.98
C ASN A 43 -11.32 15.73 20.77
N ILE A 44 -11.21 15.77 22.10
CA ILE A 44 -11.83 14.82 23.03
C ILE A 44 -12.50 15.62 24.15
N GLY A 45 -13.83 15.54 24.24
CA GLY A 45 -14.63 16.26 25.22
C GLY A 45 -14.53 17.79 25.09
N GLY A 46 -14.45 18.31 23.87
CA GLY A 46 -14.26 19.76 23.61
C GLY A 46 -12.87 20.29 23.97
N LYS A 47 -11.91 19.40 24.25
CA LYS A 47 -10.52 19.73 24.55
C LYS A 47 -9.59 19.14 23.51
N LEU A 48 -8.67 19.94 22.98
CA LEU A 48 -7.67 19.43 22.04
C LEU A 48 -6.60 18.66 22.80
N GLN A 49 -6.30 17.44 22.38
CA GLN A 49 -5.31 16.54 22.96
C GLN A 49 -4.19 16.30 21.95
N LEU A 50 -2.95 16.42 22.38
CA LEU A 50 -1.76 16.01 21.63
C LEU A 50 -1.51 14.53 21.89
N LEU A 51 -1.72 13.70 20.86
CA LEU A 51 -1.64 12.25 20.97
C LEU A 51 -0.19 11.73 20.97
N VAL A 52 0.75 12.48 20.41
CA VAL A 52 2.17 12.09 20.30
C VAL A 52 3.04 12.63 21.43
N TYR A 53 2.44 13.12 22.53
CA TYR A 53 3.21 13.61 23.67
C TYR A 53 3.99 12.45 24.31
N GLY A 54 5.32 12.55 24.32
CA GLY A 54 6.18 11.47 24.80
C GLY A 54 6.40 10.31 23.82
N LYS A 55 6.02 10.47 22.54
CA LYS A 55 6.18 9.45 21.48
C LYS A 55 7.22 9.90 20.46
N VAL A 56 8.47 9.51 20.65
CA VAL A 56 9.57 9.82 19.72
C VAL A 56 9.65 8.74 18.65
N ILE A 57 9.45 9.11 17.38
CA ILE A 57 9.40 8.16 16.27
C ILE A 57 10.77 7.88 15.64
N THR A 58 11.74 8.75 15.89
CA THR A 58 13.14 8.58 15.48
C THR A 58 14.00 9.61 16.23
N GLY A 59 15.27 9.28 16.44
CA GLY A 59 16.23 10.07 17.21
C GLY A 59 17.65 9.84 16.74
N HIS A 60 18.33 10.89 16.28
CA HIS A 60 19.68 10.82 15.70
C HIS A 60 20.55 11.93 16.23
N ILE A 61 21.82 11.64 16.45
CA ILE A 61 22.84 12.65 16.64
C ILE A 61 23.36 13.05 15.26
N ASP A 62 23.33 14.35 15.00
CA ASP A 62 23.83 14.98 13.78
C ASP A 62 24.66 16.21 14.14
N PRO A 63 25.61 16.63 13.29
CA PRO A 63 26.23 17.94 13.41
C PRO A 63 25.20 19.06 13.17
N ILE A 64 25.33 20.19 13.88
CA ILE A 64 24.42 21.34 13.72
C ILE A 64 24.39 21.87 12.26
N GLU A 65 25.51 21.74 11.54
CA GLU A 65 25.63 22.10 10.13
C GLU A 65 24.70 21.29 9.21
N LYS A 66 24.28 20.08 9.62
CA LYS A 66 23.30 19.27 8.88
C LYS A 66 21.88 19.82 9.03
N LYS A 67 21.62 20.67 10.04
CA LYS A 67 20.35 21.39 10.22
C LYS A 67 20.36 22.75 9.50
N PRO A 68 21.12 22.85 8.41
CA PRO A 68 21.72 24.08 7.86
C PRO A 68 21.77 25.30 8.81
N VAL A 69 22.27 25.11 10.04
CA VAL A 69 22.53 26.19 10.98
C VAL A 69 24.04 26.34 11.11
N VAL A 70 24.58 27.46 10.63
CA VAL A 70 26.05 27.65 10.47
C VAL A 70 26.60 28.87 11.19
N HIS A 71 25.74 29.78 11.66
CA HIS A 71 26.09 30.97 12.42
C HIS A 71 25.72 30.87 13.90
N TYR A 72 24.98 29.85 14.31
CA TYR A 72 24.64 29.60 15.71
C TYR A 72 25.34 28.35 16.24
N MET A 73 26.16 28.51 17.28
CA MET A 73 26.93 27.47 17.96
C MET A 73 27.65 26.47 17.01
N PRO A 74 28.49 26.95 16.07
CA PRO A 74 29.08 26.08 15.04
C PRO A 74 29.94 24.93 15.62
N GLY A 75 29.91 23.78 14.95
CA GLY A 75 30.61 22.56 15.35
C GLY A 75 29.87 21.71 16.38
N SER A 76 28.72 22.16 16.87
CA SER A 76 27.94 21.46 17.90
C SER A 76 27.41 20.10 17.44
N LYS A 77 27.33 19.17 18.39
CA LYS A 77 26.70 17.86 18.29
C LYS A 77 25.27 17.93 18.82
N ILE A 78 24.29 17.63 17.98
CA ILE A 78 22.88 17.89 18.26
C ILE A 78 22.06 16.60 18.25
N PHE A 79 21.27 16.38 19.31
CA PHE A 79 20.32 15.28 19.36
C PHE A 79 19.00 15.67 18.68
N SER A 80 18.76 15.10 17.51
CA SER A 80 17.63 15.39 16.63
C SER A 80 16.51 14.39 16.87
N ILE A 81 15.28 14.87 17.06
CA ILE A 81 14.10 14.02 17.26
C ILE A 81 12.94 14.41 16.35
N ALA A 82 12.03 13.46 16.14
CA ALA A 82 10.73 13.70 15.49
C ALA A 82 9.60 12.91 16.17
N THR A 83 8.36 13.25 15.81
CA THR A 83 7.16 12.47 16.13
C THR A 83 6.43 12.08 14.85
N THR A 84 5.31 11.35 14.93
CA THR A 84 4.49 11.06 13.74
C THR A 84 3.67 12.28 13.30
N GLY A 85 3.42 12.44 11.99
CA GLY A 85 2.46 13.41 11.44
C GLY A 85 3.10 14.48 10.55
N CYS A 86 2.29 15.30 9.87
CA CYS A 86 2.76 16.49 9.11
C CYS A 86 1.61 17.43 8.78
N ASN A 87 1.87 18.73 8.70
CA ASN A 87 0.89 19.73 8.26
C ASN A 87 0.83 19.92 6.72
N TRP A 88 1.49 19.10 5.88
CA TRP A 88 1.42 19.14 4.40
C TRP A 88 0.84 17.83 3.80
N LEU A 89 0.24 17.90 2.59
CA LEU A 89 -0.51 16.80 1.95
C LEU A 89 0.32 15.90 1.00
N CYS A 90 -0.16 14.68 0.72
CA CYS A 90 0.45 13.69 -0.16
C CYS A 90 -0.60 12.99 -1.06
N SER A 91 -0.22 12.39 -2.22
CA SER A 91 -1.20 12.10 -3.32
C SER A 91 -1.02 10.77 -4.11
N TYR A 92 -0.42 9.68 -3.60
CA TYR A 92 -0.03 8.51 -4.44
C TYR A 92 -0.81 7.24 -4.24
N CYS A 93 -1.74 6.95 -5.14
CA CYS A 93 -2.55 5.74 -5.04
C CYS A 93 -3.18 5.34 -6.39
N PHE A 94 -3.81 4.17 -6.36
CA PHE A 94 -4.63 3.61 -7.42
C PHE A 94 -6.11 3.78 -7.10
N THR A 95 -6.95 3.78 -8.12
CA THR A 95 -8.40 3.65 -7.97
C THR A 95 -8.79 2.24 -7.47
N PRO A 96 -9.96 2.06 -6.83
CA PRO A 96 -10.34 0.86 -6.08
C PRO A 96 -10.32 -0.45 -6.88
N GLU A 97 -10.62 -0.38 -8.17
CA GLU A 97 -10.70 -1.52 -9.09
C GLU A 97 -9.34 -2.02 -9.57
N THR A 98 -8.24 -1.31 -9.29
CA THR A 98 -6.90 -1.77 -9.66
C THR A 98 -6.64 -3.15 -9.06
N VAL A 99 -6.21 -4.06 -9.91
CA VAL A 99 -6.05 -5.48 -9.61
C VAL A 99 -4.60 -5.80 -9.28
N ILE A 100 -4.39 -6.53 -8.21
CA ILE A 100 -3.09 -6.88 -7.66
C ILE A 100 -2.88 -8.39 -7.77
N VAL A 101 -1.67 -8.79 -8.19
CA VAL A 101 -1.28 -10.20 -8.24
C VAL A 101 -0.77 -10.62 -6.85
N THR A 102 -1.56 -11.44 -6.16
CA THR A 102 -1.23 -11.95 -4.82
C THR A 102 -0.97 -13.46 -4.83
N ASP A 103 -0.40 -13.98 -3.76
CA ASP A 103 -0.22 -15.42 -3.57
C ASP A 103 -1.53 -16.18 -3.27
N LYS A 104 -2.65 -15.45 -3.20
CA LYS A 104 -4.03 -15.95 -3.12
C LYS A 104 -4.85 -15.51 -4.33
N GLY A 105 -4.20 -15.44 -5.49
CA GLY A 105 -4.81 -15.10 -6.76
C GLY A 105 -4.85 -13.60 -7.05
N VAL A 106 -5.62 -13.26 -8.07
CA VAL A 106 -5.72 -11.92 -8.64
C VAL A 106 -6.91 -11.18 -7.97
N ARG A 107 -6.65 -10.06 -7.28
CA ARG A 107 -7.63 -9.39 -6.41
C ARG A 107 -7.62 -7.88 -6.57
N THR A 108 -8.78 -7.22 -6.48
CA THR A 108 -8.80 -5.74 -6.47
C THR A 108 -8.15 -5.19 -5.20
N ILE A 109 -7.44 -4.07 -5.31
CA ILE A 109 -6.76 -3.41 -4.20
C ILE A 109 -7.74 -2.98 -3.11
N LYS A 110 -8.97 -2.61 -3.51
CA LYS A 110 -10.06 -2.38 -2.57
C LYS A 110 -10.44 -3.64 -1.80
N SER A 111 -10.61 -4.78 -2.47
CA SER A 111 -10.95 -6.03 -1.75
C SER A 111 -9.83 -6.48 -0.81
N ILE A 112 -8.57 -6.25 -1.20
CA ILE A 112 -7.42 -6.51 -0.34
C ILE A 112 -7.50 -5.63 0.90
N PHE A 113 -7.75 -4.34 0.73
CA PHE A 113 -7.94 -3.42 1.86
C PHE A 113 -9.12 -3.84 2.75
N ASP A 114 -10.28 -4.15 2.17
CA ASP A 114 -11.51 -4.50 2.90
C ASP A 114 -11.37 -5.80 3.72
N ASP A 115 -10.56 -6.75 3.27
CA ASP A 115 -10.23 -7.99 3.99
C ASP A 115 -9.26 -7.76 5.15
N GLY A 116 -8.57 -6.61 5.18
CA GLY A 116 -7.62 -6.29 6.21
C GLY A 116 -8.27 -6.12 7.59
N ILE A 117 -7.50 -6.43 8.62
CA ILE A 117 -7.89 -6.32 10.03
C ILE A 117 -7.25 -5.07 10.65
N ASN A 118 -7.64 -4.74 11.88
CA ASN A 118 -7.07 -3.61 12.65
C ASN A 118 -7.14 -2.28 11.90
N GLU A 119 -8.35 -1.83 11.52
CA GLU A 119 -8.51 -0.55 10.84
C GLU A 119 -8.16 0.62 11.76
N GLU A 120 -7.21 1.44 11.31
CA GLU A 120 -6.94 2.76 11.86
C GLU A 120 -7.44 3.79 10.85
N SER A 121 -8.27 4.75 11.26
CA SER A 121 -8.96 5.66 10.34
C SER A 121 -9.14 7.04 10.96
N ASN A 122 -9.01 8.08 10.13
CA ASN A 122 -9.36 9.47 10.47
C ASN A 122 -10.55 10.01 9.65
N GLY A 123 -11.26 9.12 8.93
CA GLY A 123 -12.41 9.45 8.08
C GLY A 123 -12.04 9.73 6.62
N LEU A 124 -10.96 10.46 6.36
CA LEU A 124 -10.47 10.74 5.00
C LEU A 124 -9.32 9.83 4.59
N SER A 125 -8.68 9.14 5.52
CA SER A 125 -7.61 8.18 5.31
C SER A 125 -7.75 7.02 6.29
N SER A 126 -7.30 5.84 5.87
CA SER A 126 -7.30 4.66 6.71
C SER A 126 -6.23 3.65 6.32
N THR A 127 -5.75 2.87 7.30
CA THR A 127 -4.80 1.78 7.13
C THR A 127 -5.32 0.48 7.76
N ARG A 128 -4.95 -0.67 7.18
CA ARG A 128 -5.30 -2.01 7.68
C ARG A 128 -4.13 -2.99 7.52
N ASP A 129 -4.06 -3.95 8.43
CA ASP A 129 -3.08 -5.05 8.40
C ASP A 129 -3.61 -6.23 7.57
N LEU A 130 -2.73 -6.91 6.83
CA LEU A 130 -3.10 -7.99 5.89
C LEU A 130 -2.59 -9.38 6.28
N GLY A 131 -2.08 -9.54 7.51
CA GLY A 131 -1.57 -10.81 8.01
C GLY A 131 -0.45 -11.38 7.14
N GLU A 132 -0.65 -12.60 6.63
CA GLU A 132 0.33 -13.33 5.82
C GLU A 132 0.15 -13.16 4.30
N LEU A 133 -0.73 -12.27 3.84
CA LEU A 133 -0.93 -12.05 2.40
C LEU A 133 0.34 -11.51 1.74
N ARG A 134 0.68 -12.02 0.55
CA ARG A 134 1.87 -11.61 -0.20
C ARG A 134 1.50 -11.09 -1.59
N ALA A 135 2.24 -10.09 -2.07
CA ALA A 135 2.12 -9.56 -3.43
C ALA A 135 3.35 -9.93 -4.27
N LEU A 136 3.13 -10.16 -5.57
CA LEU A 136 4.19 -10.36 -6.54
C LEU A 136 4.93 -9.04 -6.77
N THR A 137 6.26 -9.06 -6.74
CA THR A 137 7.12 -7.87 -6.90
C THR A 137 7.71 -7.78 -8.31
N HIS A 138 8.34 -6.63 -8.63
CA HIS A 138 9.06 -6.45 -9.91
C HIS A 138 10.19 -7.47 -10.13
N LYS A 139 10.66 -8.16 -9.08
CA LYS A 139 11.69 -9.20 -9.19
C LYS A 139 11.12 -10.59 -9.44
N GLY A 140 9.81 -10.71 -9.67
CA GLY A 140 9.15 -11.99 -9.95
C GLY A 140 8.96 -12.89 -8.74
N ARG A 141 9.07 -12.36 -7.51
CA ARG A 141 8.90 -13.11 -6.25
C ARG A 141 7.79 -12.54 -5.40
N PHE A 142 7.19 -13.36 -4.53
CA PHE A 142 6.16 -12.90 -3.59
C PHE A 142 6.79 -12.38 -2.29
N LYS A 143 6.34 -11.21 -1.84
CA LYS A 143 6.75 -10.59 -0.56
C LYS A 143 5.54 -10.18 0.27
N GLN A 144 5.70 -10.19 1.59
CA GLN A 144 4.62 -9.89 2.52
C GLN A 144 4.11 -8.47 2.33
N ILE A 145 2.79 -8.31 2.31
CA ILE A 145 2.15 -7.01 2.37
C ILE A 145 2.00 -6.65 3.84
N LYS A 146 2.74 -5.65 4.31
CA LYS A 146 2.71 -5.20 5.70
C LYS A 146 1.40 -4.47 6.00
N LYS A 147 1.03 -3.52 5.14
CA LYS A 147 -0.13 -2.65 5.31
C LYS A 147 -0.80 -2.36 3.97
N ALA A 148 -2.13 -2.20 3.98
CA ALA A 148 -2.86 -1.52 2.92
C ALA A 148 -3.43 -0.21 3.45
N PHE A 149 -3.49 0.79 2.58
CA PHE A 149 -3.95 2.13 2.92
C PHE A 149 -4.90 2.68 1.87
N ARG A 150 -5.85 3.50 2.33
CA ARG A 150 -6.75 4.29 1.50
C ARG A 150 -6.75 5.75 1.95
N HIS A 151 -6.96 6.67 1.02
CA HIS A 151 -7.31 8.06 1.35
C HIS A 151 -8.20 8.67 0.28
N PHE A 152 -8.98 9.68 0.65
CA PHE A 152 -9.82 10.43 -0.27
C PHE A 152 -8.94 11.30 -1.17
N PHE A 153 -9.16 11.21 -2.47
CA PHE A 153 -8.47 11.98 -3.49
C PHE A 153 -9.52 12.62 -4.39
N ASP A 154 -9.33 13.90 -4.66
CA ASP A 154 -10.12 14.70 -5.56
C ASP A 154 -9.15 15.40 -6.52
N GLY A 155 -9.12 14.94 -7.77
CA GLY A 155 -8.18 15.38 -8.77
C GLY A 155 -8.13 14.48 -9.99
N ASN A 156 -7.18 14.74 -10.88
CA ASN A 156 -7.03 13.93 -12.09
C ASN A 156 -6.28 12.63 -11.79
N VAL A 157 -6.78 11.51 -12.31
CA VAL A 157 -6.06 10.22 -12.40
C VAL A 157 -5.66 9.97 -13.86
N LEU A 158 -4.54 9.27 -14.05
CA LEU A 158 -4.07 8.83 -15.35
C LEU A 158 -4.53 7.41 -15.63
N ARG A 159 -5.12 7.19 -16.81
CA ARG A 159 -5.37 5.87 -17.39
C ARG A 159 -4.18 5.50 -18.26
N VAL A 160 -3.40 4.51 -17.81
CA VAL A 160 -2.22 4.01 -18.54
C VAL A 160 -2.59 2.71 -19.23
N LYS A 161 -2.73 2.74 -20.56
CA LYS A 161 -3.06 1.55 -21.36
C LYS A 161 -1.81 1.01 -22.07
N PRO A 162 -1.23 -0.12 -21.63
CA PRO A 162 -0.24 -0.83 -22.42
C PRO A 162 -0.85 -1.49 -23.67
N TRP A 163 0.00 -1.81 -24.64
CA TRP A 163 -0.40 -2.72 -25.71
C TRP A 163 -0.70 -4.10 -25.14
N TYR A 164 -1.75 -4.75 -25.66
CA TYR A 164 -2.11 -6.14 -25.37
C TYR A 164 -2.54 -6.47 -23.93
N LEU A 165 -2.36 -5.56 -22.96
CA LEU A 165 -2.62 -5.81 -21.55
C LEU A 165 -3.69 -4.85 -21.00
N PRO A 166 -4.33 -5.16 -19.85
CA PRO A 166 -5.27 -4.26 -19.18
C PRO A 166 -4.61 -2.91 -18.86
N GLU A 167 -5.41 -1.85 -18.84
CA GLU A 167 -4.97 -0.56 -18.30
C GLU A 167 -5.03 -0.57 -16.78
N PHE A 168 -4.29 0.33 -16.14
CA PHE A 168 -4.49 0.71 -14.75
C PHE A 168 -4.74 2.20 -14.63
N ARG A 169 -5.41 2.58 -13.55
CA ARG A 169 -5.76 3.97 -13.23
C ARG A 169 -5.08 4.39 -11.94
N CYS A 170 -4.24 5.41 -12.03
CA CYS A 170 -3.42 5.84 -10.91
C CYS A 170 -3.36 7.36 -10.82
N THR A 171 -3.13 7.86 -9.62
CA THR A 171 -2.77 9.27 -9.45
C THR A 171 -1.52 9.58 -10.29
N PRO A 172 -1.39 10.76 -10.91
CA PRO A 172 -0.35 11.07 -11.90
C PRO A 172 1.08 10.84 -11.41
N ASP A 173 1.24 10.85 -10.10
CA ASP A 173 2.53 10.71 -9.48
C ASP A 173 2.89 9.27 -9.07
N HIS A 174 1.99 8.31 -9.24
CA HIS A 174 2.26 6.92 -8.91
C HIS A 174 3.43 6.39 -9.75
N LYS A 175 4.42 5.75 -9.12
CA LYS A 175 5.62 5.26 -9.82
C LYS A 175 5.37 3.88 -10.42
N VAL A 176 5.63 3.77 -11.71
CA VAL A 176 5.56 2.54 -12.51
C VAL A 176 6.97 2.18 -12.96
N PHE A 177 7.32 0.90 -12.97
CA PHE A 177 8.59 0.45 -13.53
C PHE A 177 8.51 0.54 -15.05
N ALA A 178 9.34 1.38 -15.65
CA ALA A 178 9.33 1.62 -17.08
C ALA A 178 10.71 2.02 -17.60
N THR A 179 10.93 1.86 -18.90
CA THR A 179 12.08 2.40 -19.64
C THR A 179 11.62 3.04 -20.95
N SER A 180 12.25 4.13 -21.37
CA SER A 180 12.09 4.66 -22.74
C SER A 180 13.07 4.04 -23.74
N ASP A 181 14.10 3.36 -23.23
CA ASP A 181 15.13 2.69 -24.02
C ASP A 181 15.27 1.24 -23.54
N PRO A 182 14.84 0.26 -24.33
CA PRO A 182 14.93 -1.16 -23.97
C PRO A 182 16.34 -1.66 -23.66
N GLU A 183 17.40 -0.94 -24.06
CA GLU A 183 18.79 -1.31 -23.76
C GLU A 183 19.23 -0.87 -22.36
N HIS A 184 18.50 0.05 -21.73
CA HIS A 184 18.74 0.50 -20.37
C HIS A 184 17.82 -0.21 -19.35
N PRO A 185 18.33 -0.51 -18.15
CA PRO A 185 17.52 -1.09 -17.08
C PRO A 185 16.28 -0.23 -16.76
N PRO A 186 15.10 -0.84 -16.54
CA PRO A 186 13.92 -0.10 -16.16
C PRO A 186 14.08 0.64 -14.84
N ILE A 187 13.54 1.85 -14.78
CA ILE A 187 13.54 2.70 -13.58
C ILE A 187 12.12 2.88 -13.05
N LYS A 188 12.00 3.34 -11.81
CA LYS A 188 10.71 3.78 -11.25
C LYS A 188 10.38 5.17 -11.82
N LEU A 189 9.54 5.23 -12.85
CA LEU A 189 9.08 6.47 -13.49
C LEU A 189 7.68 6.85 -12.99
N GLN A 190 7.43 8.12 -12.70
CA GLN A 190 6.07 8.54 -12.33
C GLN A 190 5.13 8.49 -13.54
N ALA A 191 3.88 8.11 -13.31
CA ALA A 191 2.91 7.92 -14.38
C ALA A 191 2.72 9.15 -15.28
N ARG A 192 2.86 10.37 -14.75
CA ARG A 192 2.77 11.64 -15.49
C ARG A 192 3.87 11.85 -16.53
N PHE A 193 5.01 11.15 -16.41
CA PHE A 193 6.10 11.18 -17.39
C PHE A 193 6.08 10.01 -18.35
N LEU A 194 5.12 9.08 -18.20
CA LEU A 194 4.93 8.06 -19.21
C LEU A 194 4.50 8.73 -20.52
N THR A 195 5.09 8.23 -21.60
CA THR A 195 4.77 8.56 -22.98
C THR A 195 4.56 7.27 -23.74
N LYS A 196 4.05 7.36 -24.98
CA LYS A 196 3.94 6.20 -25.89
C LYS A 196 5.30 5.58 -26.27
N LYS A 197 6.41 6.26 -25.98
CA LYS A 197 7.78 5.72 -26.18
C LYS A 197 8.22 4.79 -25.04
N ASN A 198 7.55 4.85 -23.89
CA ASN A 198 7.92 4.04 -22.74
C ASN A 198 7.39 2.61 -22.87
N PHE A 199 8.16 1.68 -22.33
CA PHE A 199 7.80 0.30 -22.09
C PHE A 199 7.58 0.09 -20.60
N LEU A 200 6.45 -0.51 -20.23
CA LEU A 200 6.14 -0.94 -18.88
C LEU A 200 6.77 -2.31 -18.60
N VAL A 201 7.22 -2.51 -17.36
CA VAL A 201 7.81 -3.78 -16.92
C VAL A 201 6.72 -4.74 -16.46
N ILE A 202 6.70 -5.93 -17.06
CA ILE A 202 5.90 -7.08 -16.64
C ILE A 202 6.88 -8.14 -16.15
N PRO A 203 6.96 -8.44 -14.84
CA PRO A 203 7.98 -9.34 -14.32
C PRO A 203 7.73 -10.80 -14.74
N LYS A 204 8.81 -11.53 -15.05
CA LYS A 204 8.76 -12.99 -15.19
C LYS A 204 8.78 -13.62 -13.79
N PHE A 205 7.97 -14.65 -13.61
CA PHE A 205 7.82 -15.32 -12.32
C PHE A 205 9.05 -16.18 -12.01
N LYS A 206 9.57 -16.06 -10.78
CA LYS A 206 10.59 -16.95 -10.23
C LYS A 206 9.95 -18.13 -9.53
N GLU A 207 10.72 -19.20 -9.37
CA GLU A 207 10.23 -20.47 -8.82
C GLU A 207 9.60 -20.32 -7.43
N GLN A 208 8.46 -20.99 -7.21
CA GLN A 208 7.80 -21.03 -5.91
C GLN A 208 7.37 -22.46 -5.57
N ALA A 209 7.58 -22.85 -4.31
CA ALA A 209 7.20 -24.16 -3.82
C ALA A 209 5.67 -24.32 -3.82
N MET A 210 5.20 -25.40 -4.45
CA MET A 210 3.80 -25.73 -4.64
C MET A 210 3.45 -27.04 -3.92
N PRO A 211 2.24 -27.16 -3.34
CA PRO A 211 1.81 -28.44 -2.80
C PRO A 211 1.64 -29.45 -3.95
N LYS A 212 2.04 -30.71 -3.73
CA LYS A 212 1.84 -31.81 -4.71
C LYS A 212 0.42 -32.39 -4.70
N SER A 213 -0.34 -32.11 -3.64
CA SER A 213 -1.70 -32.64 -3.49
C SER A 213 -2.58 -31.76 -2.59
N ILE A 214 -3.90 -31.89 -2.74
CA ILE A 214 -4.91 -31.29 -1.86
C ILE A 214 -5.41 -32.36 -0.87
N ASP A 215 -5.27 -32.12 0.44
CA ASP A 215 -5.97 -32.93 1.46
C ASP A 215 -7.40 -32.42 1.63
N LEU A 216 -8.36 -33.13 1.04
CA LEU A 216 -9.79 -32.79 1.11
C LEU A 216 -10.34 -32.77 2.54
N THR A 217 -9.74 -33.49 3.49
CA THR A 217 -10.16 -33.43 4.89
C THR A 217 -9.84 -32.06 5.49
N LYS A 218 -8.61 -31.58 5.25
CA LYS A 218 -8.15 -30.27 5.72
C LYS A 218 -8.92 -29.15 5.02
N PHE A 219 -9.06 -29.24 3.70
CA PHE A 219 -9.83 -28.30 2.89
C PHE A 219 -11.27 -28.15 3.40
N LEU A 220 -12.01 -29.25 3.56
CA LEU A 220 -13.40 -29.19 4.03
C LEU A 220 -13.54 -28.69 5.48
N SER A 221 -12.50 -28.83 6.31
CA SER A 221 -12.53 -28.32 7.69
C SER A 221 -12.43 -26.80 7.77
N GLN A 222 -11.92 -26.16 6.71
CA GLN A 222 -11.79 -24.70 6.61
C GLN A 222 -13.03 -24.03 6.00
N ILE A 223 -13.98 -24.82 5.49
CA ILE A 223 -15.19 -24.34 4.83
C ILE A 223 -16.39 -24.47 5.75
N VAL A 224 -17.22 -23.43 5.80
CA VAL A 224 -18.51 -23.48 6.49
C VAL A 224 -19.51 -24.30 5.69
N LEU A 225 -19.72 -25.57 6.10
CA LEU A 225 -20.65 -26.47 5.42
C LEU A 225 -22.12 -26.11 5.71
N PRO A 226 -23.01 -26.08 4.70
CA PRO A 226 -24.45 -25.83 4.90
C PRO A 226 -25.08 -26.89 5.81
N LYS A 227 -26.14 -26.54 6.56
CA LYS A 227 -26.89 -27.51 7.36
C LYS A 227 -27.93 -28.26 6.50
N TYR A 228 -28.22 -29.54 6.79
CA TYR A 228 -29.30 -30.31 6.15
C TYR A 228 -30.53 -30.44 7.01
N LYS A 229 -31.70 -30.42 6.37
CA LYS A 229 -33.00 -30.67 7.00
C LYS A 229 -33.19 -32.16 7.29
N LEU A 230 -33.55 -32.50 8.53
CA LEU A 230 -33.94 -33.87 8.89
C LEU A 230 -35.32 -34.22 8.29
N ALA A 231 -35.48 -35.47 7.82
CA ALA A 231 -36.77 -35.95 7.31
C ALA A 231 -37.88 -35.89 8.37
N ARG A 232 -39.11 -35.56 7.96
CA ARG A 232 -40.29 -35.62 8.85
C ARG A 232 -40.46 -37.07 9.33
N GLY A 233 -40.48 -37.29 10.64
CA GLY A 233 -40.66 -38.61 11.27
C GLY A 233 -39.41 -39.27 11.86
N SER A 234 -38.21 -38.74 11.66
CA SER A 234 -37.01 -39.31 12.31
C SER A 234 -36.82 -38.76 13.73
N THR A 235 -37.26 -39.54 14.72
CA THR A 235 -37.12 -39.38 16.18
C THR A 235 -38.01 -38.33 16.86
N SER A 236 -38.70 -38.76 17.93
CA SER A 236 -39.42 -37.93 18.90
C SER A 236 -38.49 -36.84 19.45
N ARG A 237 -38.73 -35.59 19.07
CA ARG A 237 -37.85 -34.48 19.47
C ARG A 237 -38.09 -34.13 20.92
N LEU A 238 -37.06 -34.27 21.73
CA LEU A 238 -37.06 -33.77 23.10
C LEU A 238 -37.04 -32.24 23.06
N GLN A 239 -37.86 -31.62 23.91
CA GLN A 239 -37.90 -30.17 24.04
C GLN A 239 -36.57 -29.64 24.58
N PRO A 240 -36.16 -28.40 24.24
CA PRO A 240 -34.94 -27.78 24.75
C PRO A 240 -34.81 -27.87 26.28
N PHE A 241 -35.93 -27.71 27.00
CA PHE A 241 -35.98 -27.88 28.45
C PHE A 241 -35.56 -29.28 28.89
N THR A 242 -36.15 -30.33 28.32
CA THR A 242 -35.82 -31.73 28.61
C THR A 242 -34.35 -32.04 28.35
N LEU A 243 -33.76 -31.44 27.31
CA LEU A 243 -32.34 -31.59 27.00
C LEU A 243 -31.44 -30.92 28.04
N ARG A 244 -31.80 -29.71 28.52
CA ARG A 244 -31.10 -29.05 29.63
C ARG A 244 -31.10 -29.93 30.87
N THR A 245 -32.25 -30.50 31.22
CA THR A 245 -32.39 -31.42 32.36
C THR A 245 -31.51 -32.68 32.19
N ILE A 246 -31.43 -33.23 30.98
CA ILE A 246 -30.53 -34.38 30.71
C ILE A 246 -29.06 -34.00 30.91
N VAL A 247 -28.62 -32.82 30.44
CA VAL A 247 -27.24 -32.34 30.63
C VAL A 247 -26.93 -32.15 32.10
N GLU A 248 -27.81 -31.47 32.83
CA GLU A 248 -27.65 -31.19 34.26
C GLU A 248 -27.59 -32.47 35.11
N LEU A 249 -28.51 -33.41 34.90
CA LEU A 249 -28.49 -34.66 35.66
C LEU A 249 -27.32 -35.57 35.26
N THR A 250 -26.85 -35.46 34.01
CA THR A 250 -25.64 -36.15 33.56
C THR A 250 -24.40 -35.60 34.24
N SER A 251 -24.26 -34.27 34.43
CA SER A 251 -23.13 -33.69 35.15
C SER A 251 -23.13 -34.02 36.64
N LYS A 252 -24.31 -34.25 37.23
CA LYS A 252 -24.48 -34.79 38.59
C LYS A 252 -24.21 -36.31 38.70
N GLY A 253 -23.71 -36.96 37.64
CA GLY A 253 -23.31 -38.37 37.64
C GLY A 253 -24.46 -39.38 37.50
N TRP A 254 -25.68 -38.95 37.15
CA TRP A 254 -26.82 -39.88 37.07
C TRP A 254 -26.70 -40.82 35.86
N THR A 255 -27.10 -42.08 36.03
CA THR A 255 -27.14 -43.07 34.94
C THR A 255 -28.33 -42.79 34.00
N SER A 256 -28.25 -43.19 32.72
CA SER A 256 -29.38 -43.00 31.78
C SER A 256 -30.68 -43.66 32.25
N ARG A 257 -30.60 -44.74 33.05
CA ARG A 257 -31.76 -45.40 33.65
C ARG A 257 -32.40 -44.54 34.74
N ARG A 258 -31.59 -43.91 35.59
CA ARG A 258 -32.05 -43.00 36.65
C ARG A 258 -32.63 -41.70 36.10
N ILE A 259 -31.96 -41.10 35.12
CA ILE A 259 -32.44 -39.90 34.42
C ILE A 259 -33.77 -40.23 33.72
N GLY A 260 -33.84 -41.33 32.98
CA GLY A 260 -35.06 -41.75 32.27
C GLY A 260 -36.27 -41.90 33.18
N LYS A 261 -36.09 -42.52 34.36
CA LYS A 261 -37.15 -42.62 35.38
C LYS A 261 -37.58 -41.25 35.94
N HIS A 262 -36.67 -40.28 36.01
CA HIS A 262 -36.94 -38.96 36.59
C HIS A 262 -37.69 -38.01 35.64
N ILE A 263 -37.44 -38.10 34.33
CA ILE A 263 -38.05 -37.22 33.31
C ILE A 263 -39.04 -37.95 32.41
N ASP A 264 -39.50 -39.12 32.83
CA ASP A 264 -40.43 -40.01 32.11
C ASP A 264 -40.01 -40.29 30.65
N LEU A 265 -38.76 -40.72 30.48
CA LEU A 265 -38.22 -41.12 29.18
C LEU A 265 -37.58 -42.50 29.26
N HIS A 266 -37.76 -43.30 28.21
CA HIS A 266 -37.09 -44.59 28.12
C HIS A 266 -35.55 -44.41 28.20
N PRO A 267 -34.81 -45.22 28.98
CA PRO A 267 -33.36 -45.06 29.19
C PRO A 267 -32.54 -45.03 27.89
N ALA A 268 -33.01 -45.72 26.83
CA ALA A 268 -32.37 -45.69 25.52
C ALA A 268 -32.46 -44.30 24.85
N THR A 269 -33.58 -43.58 25.03
CA THR A 269 -33.79 -42.22 24.54
C THR A 269 -32.83 -41.26 25.22
N VAL A 270 -32.69 -41.37 26.55
CA VAL A 270 -31.73 -40.56 27.32
C VAL A 270 -30.29 -40.88 26.92
N ARG A 271 -29.93 -42.15 26.74
CA ARG A 271 -28.59 -42.55 26.28
C ARG A 271 -28.26 -41.95 24.92
N ARG A 272 -29.22 -41.98 23.98
CA ARG A 272 -29.08 -41.36 22.65
C ARG A 272 -28.92 -39.84 22.75
N ALA A 273 -29.73 -39.18 23.57
CA ALA A 273 -29.63 -37.74 23.81
C ALA A 273 -28.25 -37.37 24.39
N ARG A 274 -27.79 -38.07 25.44
CA ARG A 274 -26.46 -37.88 26.05
C ARG A 274 -25.32 -38.05 25.04
N SER A 275 -25.34 -39.13 24.25
CA SER A 275 -24.31 -39.39 23.24
C SER A 275 -24.27 -38.33 22.14
N THR A 276 -25.39 -37.69 21.86
CA THR A 276 -25.46 -36.61 20.86
C THR A 276 -25.02 -35.29 21.47
N LEU A 277 -25.54 -34.92 22.65
CA LEU A 277 -25.19 -33.71 23.39
C LEU A 277 -23.73 -33.66 23.82
N SER A 278 -23.05 -34.80 23.97
CA SER A 278 -21.60 -34.82 24.18
C SER A 278 -20.81 -34.35 22.94
N ARG A 279 -21.47 -34.09 21.81
CA ARG A 279 -20.89 -33.74 20.51
C ARG A 279 -21.70 -32.65 19.78
N SER A 280 -22.62 -31.95 20.46
CA SER A 280 -23.45 -30.88 19.89
C SER A 280 -24.09 -30.01 20.99
N THR A 281 -24.49 -28.78 20.68
CA THR A 281 -25.26 -27.96 21.64
C THR A 281 -26.73 -28.39 21.73
N ILE A 282 -27.45 -27.84 22.72
CA ILE A 282 -28.89 -28.08 22.89
C ILE A 282 -29.66 -27.47 21.72
N GLU A 283 -29.28 -26.28 21.29
CA GLU A 283 -29.85 -25.57 20.13
C GLU A 283 -29.62 -26.39 18.85
N GLU A 284 -28.41 -26.94 18.68
CA GLU A 284 -28.10 -27.82 17.55
C GLU A 284 -28.90 -29.11 17.57
N PHE A 285 -29.17 -29.70 18.74
CA PHE A 285 -29.99 -30.90 18.89
C PHE A 285 -31.48 -30.60 18.63
N ALA A 286 -31.99 -29.45 19.08
CA ALA A 286 -33.37 -29.04 18.88
C ALA A 286 -33.66 -28.56 17.44
N SER A 287 -32.63 -28.10 16.72
CA SER A 287 -32.73 -27.61 15.35
C SER A 287 -33.30 -28.66 14.37
N HIS A 288 -34.09 -28.22 13.39
CA HIS A 288 -34.54 -29.04 12.25
C HIS A 288 -33.40 -29.32 11.25
N TYR A 289 -32.29 -28.60 11.41
CA TYR A 289 -31.15 -28.60 10.53
C TYR A 289 -29.91 -29.08 11.26
N ARG A 290 -29.19 -30.05 10.69
CA ARG A 290 -27.95 -30.60 11.25
C ARG A 290 -26.74 -30.24 10.36
N PRO A 291 -25.57 -29.97 10.93
CA PRO A 291 -24.35 -29.76 10.14
C PRO A 291 -23.91 -31.08 9.50
N TYR A 292 -23.33 -31.00 8.30
CA TYR A 292 -22.61 -32.16 7.74
C TYR A 292 -21.30 -32.36 8.49
N ARG A 293 -20.93 -33.62 8.69
CA ARG A 293 -19.64 -34.00 9.27
C ARG A 293 -18.76 -34.61 8.20
N VAL A 294 -17.52 -34.16 8.15
CA VAL A 294 -16.47 -34.77 7.33
C VAL A 294 -16.04 -36.07 8.02
N LYS A 295 -16.10 -37.19 7.30
CA LYS A 295 -15.57 -38.49 7.74
C LYS A 295 -14.43 -38.88 6.81
N SER A 296 -13.31 -39.26 7.38
CA SER A 296 -12.16 -39.80 6.65
C SER A 296 -11.91 -41.25 7.09
N SER A 297 -11.78 -42.17 6.14
CA SER A 297 -11.46 -43.58 6.42
C SER A 297 -10.79 -44.22 5.21
N LYS A 298 -9.74 -45.03 5.43
CA LYS A 298 -9.03 -45.77 4.37
C LYS A 298 -8.64 -44.91 3.16
N GLY A 299 -8.16 -43.68 3.40
CA GLY A 299 -7.72 -42.77 2.34
C GLY A 299 -8.85 -42.13 1.52
N ARG A 300 -10.12 -42.26 1.92
CA ARG A 300 -11.27 -41.61 1.28
C ARG A 300 -11.99 -40.66 2.24
N VAL A 301 -12.64 -39.64 1.69
CA VAL A 301 -13.38 -38.61 2.42
C VAL A 301 -14.84 -38.61 1.97
N ARG A 302 -15.74 -38.54 2.93
CA ARG A 302 -17.19 -38.44 2.70
C ARG A 302 -17.83 -37.45 3.65
N LEU A 303 -18.91 -36.82 3.22
CA LEU A 303 -19.81 -36.11 4.11
C LEU A 303 -20.81 -37.09 4.74
N SER A 304 -21.21 -36.84 5.98
CA SER A 304 -22.29 -37.58 6.65
C SER A 304 -23.56 -37.57 5.80
N HIS A 305 -24.20 -38.72 5.61
CA HIS A 305 -25.41 -38.87 4.78
C HIS A 305 -25.25 -38.58 3.28
N ALA A 306 -24.03 -38.31 2.78
CA ALA A 306 -23.76 -38.32 1.35
C ALA A 306 -23.62 -39.76 0.83
N LYS A 307 -24.05 -39.98 -0.42
CA LYS A 307 -24.02 -41.28 -1.12
C LYS A 307 -22.62 -41.66 -1.62
N HIS A 308 -21.83 -40.69 -2.03
CA HIS A 308 -20.53 -40.90 -2.67
C HIS A 308 -19.40 -40.31 -1.81
N ASP A 309 -18.23 -40.94 -1.90
CA ASP A 309 -16.98 -40.48 -1.30
C ASP A 309 -15.99 -40.07 -2.39
N LEU A 310 -14.87 -39.47 -2.00
CA LEU A 310 -13.76 -39.08 -2.88
C LEU A 310 -12.42 -39.55 -2.29
N PRO A 311 -11.36 -39.69 -3.12
CA PRO A 311 -10.00 -39.81 -2.61
C PRO A 311 -9.67 -38.65 -1.66
N ARG A 312 -9.02 -38.94 -0.53
CA ARG A 312 -8.63 -37.91 0.45
C ARG A 312 -7.62 -36.93 -0.12
N PHE A 313 -6.63 -37.46 -0.83
CA PHE A 313 -5.56 -36.68 -1.43
C PHE A 313 -5.80 -36.62 -2.93
N LEU A 314 -6.05 -35.41 -3.45
CA LEU A 314 -6.11 -35.17 -4.89
C LEU A 314 -4.72 -34.75 -5.36
N ILE A 315 -4.15 -35.51 -6.28
CA ILE A 315 -2.86 -35.19 -6.88
C ILE A 315 -3.06 -33.98 -7.80
N LEU A 316 -2.16 -33.01 -7.68
CA LEU A 316 -2.12 -31.85 -8.57
C LEU A 316 -1.24 -32.20 -9.78
N ASP A 317 -1.85 -32.82 -10.78
CA ASP A 317 -1.22 -33.21 -12.04
C ASP A 317 -1.87 -32.52 -13.24
N ASP A 318 -1.32 -32.78 -14.43
CA ASP A 318 -1.80 -32.30 -15.72
C ASP A 318 -3.29 -32.62 -15.95
N SER A 319 -3.77 -33.78 -15.48
CA SER A 319 -5.16 -34.20 -15.63
C SER A 319 -6.10 -33.33 -14.79
N PHE A 320 -5.74 -33.08 -13.53
CA PHE A 320 -6.51 -32.20 -12.66
C PHE A 320 -6.53 -30.75 -13.18
N ALA A 321 -5.37 -30.25 -13.65
CA ALA A 321 -5.28 -28.93 -14.24
C ALA A 321 -6.15 -28.78 -15.49
N LYS A 322 -6.12 -29.77 -16.40
CA LYS A 322 -6.97 -29.78 -17.60
C LYS A 322 -8.46 -29.79 -17.27
N LEU A 323 -8.87 -30.58 -16.29
CA LEU A 323 -10.27 -30.61 -15.86
C LEU A 323 -10.71 -29.29 -15.22
N CYS A 324 -9.83 -28.61 -14.47
CA CYS A 324 -10.10 -27.26 -13.98
C CYS A 324 -10.28 -26.27 -15.13
N GLY A 325 -9.48 -26.39 -16.21
CA GLY A 325 -9.63 -25.60 -17.42
C GLY A 325 -11.00 -25.78 -18.07
N TYR A 326 -11.43 -27.03 -18.28
CA TYR A 326 -12.78 -27.34 -18.78
C TYR A 326 -13.88 -26.78 -17.88
N TYR A 327 -13.69 -26.82 -16.56
CA TYR A 327 -14.67 -26.26 -15.64
C TYR A 327 -14.74 -24.72 -15.74
N CYS A 328 -13.59 -24.05 -15.86
CA CYS A 328 -13.54 -22.61 -16.06
C CYS A 328 -14.19 -22.18 -17.38
N ALA A 329 -14.13 -23.01 -18.42
CA ALA A 329 -14.86 -22.83 -19.68
C ALA A 329 -16.36 -23.10 -19.50
N ASP A 330 -16.76 -24.36 -19.46
CA ASP A 330 -18.16 -24.81 -19.58
C ASP A 330 -18.73 -25.46 -18.30
N GLY A 331 -17.95 -25.44 -17.23
CA GLY A 331 -18.36 -25.97 -15.94
C GLY A 331 -19.34 -25.07 -15.20
N SER A 332 -20.21 -25.71 -14.42
CA SER A 332 -21.07 -25.06 -13.43
C SER A 332 -21.36 -26.00 -12.27
N VAL A 333 -21.76 -25.45 -11.12
CA VAL A 333 -22.30 -26.23 -10.00
C VAL A 333 -23.74 -25.81 -9.72
N SER A 334 -24.63 -26.78 -9.82
CA SER A 334 -26.04 -26.64 -9.42
C SER A 334 -26.29 -27.33 -8.08
N LYS A 335 -27.36 -26.93 -7.38
CA LYS A 335 -27.86 -27.61 -6.18
C LYS A 335 -29.37 -27.53 -6.12
N SER A 336 -29.99 -28.48 -5.42
CA SER A 336 -31.42 -28.42 -5.12
C SER A 336 -31.68 -27.42 -3.99
N SER A 337 -32.69 -26.57 -4.16
CA SER A 337 -33.16 -25.65 -3.12
C SER A 337 -33.53 -26.37 -1.81
N ASN A 338 -34.11 -27.57 -1.92
CA ASN A 338 -34.55 -28.39 -0.79
C ASN A 338 -33.45 -29.28 -0.20
N ARG A 339 -32.28 -29.36 -0.84
CA ARG A 339 -31.13 -30.16 -0.39
C ARG A 339 -29.83 -29.33 -0.57
N PRO A 340 -29.50 -28.43 0.37
CA PRO A 340 -28.42 -27.44 0.20
C PRO A 340 -27.03 -27.99 -0.12
N ASN A 341 -26.78 -29.26 0.18
CA ASN A 341 -25.53 -29.98 -0.11
C ASN A 341 -25.70 -31.05 -1.19
N SER A 342 -26.72 -30.99 -2.05
CA SER A 342 -26.84 -31.87 -3.22
C SER A 342 -26.16 -31.24 -4.44
N TYR A 343 -24.90 -30.86 -4.30
CA TYR A 343 -24.19 -30.25 -5.41
C TYR A 343 -23.99 -31.24 -6.55
N THR A 344 -24.23 -30.76 -7.76
CA THR A 344 -23.98 -31.47 -9.01
C THR A 344 -23.09 -30.58 -9.87
N VAL A 345 -21.92 -31.11 -10.22
CA VAL A 345 -21.03 -30.48 -11.19
C VAL A 345 -21.55 -30.81 -12.58
N GLY A 346 -21.76 -29.80 -13.41
CA GLY A 346 -22.21 -29.92 -14.78
C GLY A 346 -21.18 -29.37 -15.75
N PHE A 347 -21.01 -30.00 -16.91
CA PHE A 347 -20.31 -29.47 -18.08
C PHE A 347 -21.27 -29.50 -19.27
N THR A 348 -21.21 -28.49 -20.13
CA THR A 348 -22.11 -28.37 -21.29
C THR A 348 -21.29 -28.16 -22.55
N PHE A 349 -21.48 -29.00 -23.56
CA PHE A 349 -20.77 -28.89 -24.84
C PHE A 349 -21.75 -28.99 -26.01
N GLY A 350 -21.36 -28.47 -27.18
CA GLY A 350 -22.05 -28.73 -28.44
C GLY A 350 -21.99 -30.20 -28.85
N ARG A 351 -22.91 -30.65 -29.70
CA ARG A 351 -22.93 -32.06 -30.18
C ARG A 351 -21.69 -32.41 -31.01
N GLU A 352 -21.15 -31.43 -31.70
CA GLU A 352 -19.95 -31.51 -32.53
C GLU A 352 -18.66 -31.62 -31.70
N GLU A 353 -18.70 -31.35 -30.39
CA GLU A 353 -17.56 -31.38 -29.48
C GLU A 353 -17.39 -32.74 -28.77
N ALA A 354 -17.67 -33.84 -29.49
CA ALA A 354 -17.67 -35.20 -28.93
C ALA A 354 -16.34 -35.59 -28.24
N SER A 355 -15.21 -35.05 -28.71
CA SER A 355 -13.89 -35.28 -28.10
C SER A 355 -13.75 -34.64 -26.71
N ASN A 356 -14.33 -33.45 -26.49
CA ASN A 356 -14.34 -32.79 -25.19
C ASN A 356 -15.17 -33.57 -24.16
N ILE A 357 -16.31 -34.12 -24.61
CA ILE A 357 -17.20 -34.94 -23.80
C ILE A 357 -16.46 -36.20 -23.29
N GLU A 358 -15.75 -36.91 -24.16
CA GLU A 358 -15.02 -38.12 -23.77
C GLU A 358 -13.81 -37.79 -22.88
N ASP A 359 -13.07 -36.71 -23.17
CA ASP A 359 -11.93 -36.26 -22.36
C ASP A 359 -12.37 -35.94 -20.92
N VAL A 360 -13.43 -35.12 -20.74
CA VAL A 360 -13.97 -34.81 -19.40
C VAL A 360 -14.42 -36.05 -18.65
N LYS A 361 -15.09 -36.99 -19.34
CA LYS A 361 -15.54 -38.26 -18.75
C LYS A 361 -14.37 -39.12 -18.29
N GLU A 362 -13.31 -39.22 -19.08
CA GLU A 362 -12.09 -39.94 -18.73
C GLU A 362 -11.37 -39.28 -17.55
N LEU A 363 -11.21 -37.95 -17.59
CA LEU A 363 -10.59 -37.16 -16.51
C LEU A 363 -11.33 -37.34 -15.18
N VAL A 364 -12.66 -37.23 -15.17
CA VAL A 364 -13.48 -37.44 -13.96
C VAL A 364 -13.31 -38.86 -13.40
N LYS A 365 -13.29 -39.87 -14.28
CA LYS A 365 -13.08 -41.26 -13.88
C LYS A 365 -11.68 -41.48 -13.32
N ARG A 366 -10.65 -40.93 -13.97
CA ARG A 366 -9.25 -41.07 -13.57
C ARG A 366 -8.95 -40.38 -12.26
N ILE A 367 -9.39 -39.12 -12.10
CA ILE A 367 -9.06 -38.28 -10.94
C ILE A 367 -9.89 -38.69 -9.72
N PHE A 368 -11.19 -38.93 -9.89
CA PHE A 368 -12.12 -39.10 -8.76
C PHE A 368 -12.65 -40.53 -8.62
N GLY A 369 -12.49 -41.39 -9.62
CA GLY A 369 -13.12 -42.70 -9.67
C GLY A 369 -14.64 -42.62 -9.86
N LEU A 370 -15.15 -41.53 -10.45
CA LEU A 370 -16.58 -41.29 -10.65
C LEU A 370 -16.98 -41.46 -12.12
N SER A 371 -18.26 -41.70 -12.36
CA SER A 371 -18.83 -41.72 -13.72
C SER A 371 -19.72 -40.51 -13.94
N CYS A 372 -19.70 -39.98 -15.16
CA CYS A 372 -20.58 -38.89 -15.58
C CYS A 372 -21.92 -39.46 -16.07
N THR A 373 -23.02 -38.80 -15.71
CA THR A 373 -24.31 -38.97 -16.39
C THR A 373 -24.32 -38.06 -17.61
N ILE A 374 -24.66 -38.60 -18.78
CA ILE A 374 -24.70 -37.84 -20.05
C ILE A 374 -26.16 -37.67 -20.47
N ALA A 375 -26.56 -36.43 -20.75
CA ALA A 375 -27.90 -36.08 -21.18
C ALA A 375 -27.85 -35.16 -22.41
N PRO A 376 -28.17 -35.66 -23.61
CA PRO A 376 -28.37 -34.82 -24.80
C PRO A 376 -29.62 -33.95 -24.64
N GLN A 377 -29.52 -32.65 -24.90
CA GLN A 377 -30.65 -31.72 -24.83
C GLN A 377 -30.55 -30.68 -25.95
N GLY A 378 -31.45 -30.75 -26.93
CA GLY A 378 -31.37 -29.88 -28.11
C GLY A 378 -30.02 -30.04 -28.82
N SER A 379 -29.36 -28.93 -29.16
CA SER A 379 -28.02 -28.91 -29.77
C SER A 379 -26.86 -29.11 -28.79
N ALA A 380 -27.12 -29.25 -27.49
CA ALA A 380 -26.10 -29.41 -26.47
C ALA A 380 -26.10 -30.82 -25.85
N VAL A 381 -24.98 -31.20 -25.25
CA VAL A 381 -24.81 -32.40 -24.44
C VAL A 381 -24.31 -32.00 -23.05
N HIS A 382 -25.05 -32.40 -22.02
CA HIS A 382 -24.70 -32.12 -20.64
C HIS A 382 -24.07 -33.34 -19.96
N LEU A 383 -22.96 -33.14 -19.26
CA LEU A 383 -22.34 -34.13 -18.38
C LEU A 383 -22.55 -33.73 -16.93
N PHE A 384 -23.08 -34.63 -16.11
CA PHE A 384 -23.35 -34.37 -14.70
C PHE A 384 -22.59 -35.33 -13.79
N VAL A 385 -22.02 -34.78 -12.72
CA VAL A 385 -21.38 -35.53 -11.63
C VAL A 385 -21.99 -35.10 -10.30
N SER A 386 -22.88 -35.94 -9.77
CA SER A 386 -23.58 -35.68 -8.51
C SER A 386 -22.69 -36.03 -7.31
N ASN A 387 -21.88 -35.07 -6.84
CA ASN A 387 -21.06 -35.23 -5.65
C ASN A 387 -20.89 -33.90 -4.90
N SER A 388 -21.33 -33.87 -3.65
CA SER A 388 -21.32 -32.68 -2.80
C SER A 388 -19.92 -32.12 -2.55
N ILE A 389 -18.94 -32.99 -2.29
CA ILE A 389 -17.57 -32.56 -2.01
C ILE A 389 -16.96 -31.98 -3.27
N LEU A 390 -17.19 -32.64 -4.41
CA LEU A 390 -16.70 -32.19 -5.71
C LEU A 390 -17.27 -30.81 -6.08
N GLY A 391 -18.57 -30.60 -5.86
CA GLY A 391 -19.19 -29.30 -6.08
C GLY A 391 -18.66 -28.20 -5.15
N ILE A 392 -18.40 -28.51 -3.88
CA ILE A 392 -17.76 -27.54 -2.95
C ILE A 392 -16.34 -27.20 -3.45
N LEU A 393 -15.58 -28.22 -3.85
CA LEU A 393 -14.21 -28.06 -4.34
C LEU A 393 -14.13 -27.14 -5.56
N PHE A 394 -14.90 -27.41 -6.62
CA PHE A 394 -14.86 -26.58 -7.83
C PHE A 394 -15.37 -25.16 -7.59
N ARG A 395 -16.41 -24.98 -6.76
CA ARG A 395 -16.91 -23.64 -6.41
C ARG A 395 -15.87 -22.79 -5.72
N ASP A 396 -15.07 -23.38 -4.83
CA ASP A 396 -14.03 -22.68 -4.09
C ASP A 396 -12.80 -22.40 -4.96
N LEU A 397 -12.33 -23.42 -5.69
CA LEU A 397 -11.13 -23.32 -6.52
C LEU A 397 -11.35 -22.42 -7.74
N CYS A 398 -12.44 -22.64 -8.47
CA CYS A 398 -12.66 -22.06 -9.79
C CYS A 398 -13.78 -21.02 -9.82
N GLY A 399 -14.55 -20.82 -8.75
CA GLY A 399 -15.79 -20.04 -8.78
C GLY A 399 -16.99 -20.84 -9.31
N ASN A 400 -18.17 -20.22 -9.37
CA ASN A 400 -19.40 -20.89 -9.83
C ASN A 400 -20.10 -20.15 -10.96
N ASP A 401 -20.52 -18.92 -10.67
CA ASP A 401 -21.26 -18.09 -11.59
C ASP A 401 -20.26 -17.50 -12.59
N CYS A 402 -20.72 -17.20 -13.81
CA CYS A 402 -19.85 -16.77 -14.91
C CYS A 402 -18.93 -15.59 -14.55
N TYR A 403 -19.40 -14.65 -13.71
CA TYR A 403 -18.62 -13.49 -13.22
C TYR A 403 -17.60 -13.83 -12.13
N THR A 404 -17.85 -14.90 -11.38
CA THR A 404 -17.00 -15.32 -10.24
C THR A 404 -15.95 -16.34 -10.63
N LYS A 405 -15.99 -16.83 -11.88
CA LYS A 405 -15.03 -17.82 -12.34
C LYS A 405 -13.61 -17.26 -12.22
N LYS A 406 -12.64 -18.07 -11.82
CA LYS A 406 -11.24 -17.68 -11.73
C LYS A 406 -10.33 -18.86 -12.04
N VAL A 407 -9.09 -18.58 -12.42
CA VAL A 407 -8.05 -19.61 -12.41
C VAL A 407 -7.77 -19.99 -10.95
N PRO A 408 -7.73 -21.28 -10.59
CA PRO A 408 -7.41 -21.69 -9.23
C PRO A 408 -6.08 -21.13 -8.75
N ASP A 409 -6.03 -20.65 -7.50
CA ASP A 409 -4.84 -20.02 -6.92
C ASP A 409 -3.62 -20.95 -6.97
N LEU A 410 -3.84 -22.25 -6.81
CA LEU A 410 -2.81 -23.29 -6.97
C LEU A 410 -2.27 -23.37 -8.41
N ILE A 411 -3.11 -23.21 -9.43
CA ILE A 411 -2.63 -23.21 -10.83
C ILE A 411 -1.91 -21.89 -11.14
N LEU A 412 -2.41 -20.76 -10.61
CA LEU A 412 -1.71 -19.47 -10.72
C LEU A 412 -0.33 -19.48 -10.04
N ALA A 413 -0.18 -20.21 -8.94
CA ALA A 413 1.11 -20.36 -8.24
C ALA A 413 2.03 -21.40 -8.91
N ALA A 414 1.51 -22.26 -9.79
CA ALA A 414 2.30 -23.29 -10.46
C ALA A 414 3.42 -22.70 -11.33
N THR A 415 4.53 -23.43 -11.39
CA THR A 415 5.70 -23.14 -12.25
C THR A 415 5.97 -24.27 -13.25
N ASP A 416 5.37 -25.44 -13.04
CA ASP A 416 5.38 -26.53 -13.99
C ASP A 416 4.66 -26.11 -15.29
N ARG A 417 5.44 -25.98 -16.35
CA ARG A 417 4.96 -25.55 -17.66
C ARG A 417 3.95 -26.52 -18.25
N ASN A 418 4.04 -27.82 -17.95
CA ASN A 418 3.09 -28.82 -18.45
C ASN A 418 1.74 -28.67 -17.76
N LEU A 419 1.74 -28.53 -16.44
CA LEU A 419 0.52 -28.31 -15.66
C LEU A 419 -0.21 -27.04 -16.12
N ILE A 420 0.52 -25.94 -16.32
CA ILE A 420 -0.05 -24.69 -16.85
C ILE A 420 -0.63 -24.88 -18.25
N LYS A 421 0.11 -25.55 -19.15
CA LYS A 421 -0.36 -25.85 -20.51
C LYS A 421 -1.62 -26.71 -20.50
N SER A 422 -1.70 -27.71 -19.62
CA SER A 422 -2.87 -28.58 -19.53
C SER A 422 -4.12 -27.83 -19.07
N PHE A 423 -3.99 -26.90 -18.10
CA PHE A 423 -5.10 -26.02 -17.75
C PHE A 423 -5.57 -25.18 -18.95
N LEU A 424 -4.64 -24.51 -19.64
CA LEU A 424 -4.95 -23.69 -20.80
C LEU A 424 -5.56 -24.51 -21.93
N GLU A 425 -5.09 -25.73 -22.16
CA GLU A 425 -5.67 -26.64 -23.14
C GLU A 425 -7.14 -26.95 -22.80
N GLY A 426 -7.44 -27.33 -21.56
CA GLY A 426 -8.83 -27.60 -21.15
C GLY A 426 -9.73 -26.36 -21.29
N TYR A 427 -9.22 -25.18 -20.93
CA TYR A 427 -9.96 -23.93 -21.05
C TYR A 427 -10.23 -23.55 -22.51
N LEU A 428 -9.22 -23.60 -23.38
CA LEU A 428 -9.34 -23.25 -24.80
C LEU A 428 -10.06 -24.31 -25.62
N ARG A 429 -10.15 -25.56 -25.16
CA ARG A 429 -10.96 -26.57 -25.82
C ARG A 429 -12.45 -26.36 -25.59
N GLY A 430 -12.86 -25.87 -24.41
CA GLY A 430 -14.27 -25.58 -24.13
C GLY A 430 -14.71 -24.23 -24.69
N ASP A 431 -14.00 -23.16 -24.33
CA ASP A 431 -14.44 -21.78 -24.60
C ASP A 431 -13.64 -21.10 -25.73
N GLY A 432 -12.73 -21.85 -26.35
CA GLY A 432 -11.80 -21.30 -27.32
C GLY A 432 -12.34 -21.32 -28.75
N TYR A 433 -12.05 -20.25 -29.49
CA TYR A 433 -12.38 -20.11 -30.89
C TYR A 433 -11.15 -19.72 -31.71
N LYS A 434 -11.26 -19.90 -33.03
CA LYS A 434 -10.21 -19.52 -33.99
C LYS A 434 -10.67 -18.35 -34.83
N THR A 435 -9.84 -17.32 -34.95
CA THR A 435 -10.07 -16.19 -35.88
C THR A 435 -8.87 -16.01 -36.79
N PRO A 436 -9.04 -15.67 -38.09
CA PRO A 436 -7.93 -15.32 -38.96
C PRO A 436 -7.07 -14.20 -38.38
N ALA A 437 -5.76 -14.29 -38.50
CA ALA A 437 -4.83 -13.28 -38.02
C ALA A 437 -4.49 -12.23 -39.09
N ASN A 438 -4.71 -12.55 -40.36
CA ASN A 438 -4.45 -11.73 -41.53
C ASN A 438 -5.47 -12.04 -42.64
N GLU A 439 -5.53 -11.18 -43.67
CA GLU A 439 -6.44 -11.33 -44.81
C GLU A 439 -6.15 -12.59 -45.64
N SER A 440 -4.89 -13.05 -45.68
CA SER A 440 -4.51 -14.29 -46.36
C SER A 440 -5.00 -15.57 -45.67
N LYS A 441 -5.50 -15.47 -44.41
CA LYS A 441 -5.99 -16.58 -43.56
C LYS A 441 -4.97 -17.69 -43.28
N GLU A 442 -3.69 -17.48 -43.60
CA GLU A 442 -2.61 -18.47 -43.36
C GLU A 442 -2.24 -18.59 -41.87
N GLN A 443 -2.49 -17.53 -41.11
CA GLN A 443 -2.30 -17.49 -39.66
C GLN A 443 -3.65 -17.31 -38.97
N SER A 444 -3.80 -17.89 -37.78
CA SER A 444 -5.02 -17.74 -36.97
C SER A 444 -4.67 -17.49 -35.51
N TYR A 445 -5.48 -16.66 -34.85
CA TYR A 445 -5.49 -16.54 -33.40
C TYR A 445 -6.35 -17.64 -32.78
N LEU A 446 -5.89 -18.17 -31.66
CA LEU A 446 -6.70 -18.90 -30.70
C LEU A 446 -7.11 -17.92 -29.60
N GLY A 447 -8.39 -17.81 -29.29
CA GLY A 447 -8.85 -16.94 -28.21
C GLY A 447 -10.03 -17.49 -27.45
N ALA A 448 -10.29 -16.94 -26.28
CA ALA A 448 -11.46 -17.25 -25.45
C ALA A 448 -12.07 -15.95 -24.91
N ASN A 449 -13.40 -15.93 -24.76
CA ASN A 449 -14.17 -14.79 -24.25
C ASN A 449 -14.75 -15.16 -22.88
N THR A 450 -14.70 -14.24 -21.91
CA THR A 450 -15.33 -14.46 -20.61
C THR A 450 -15.88 -13.15 -20.05
N VAL A 451 -16.91 -13.22 -19.22
CA VAL A 451 -17.42 -12.08 -18.44
C VAL A 451 -16.75 -11.96 -17.06
N SER A 452 -15.84 -12.88 -16.72
CA SER A 452 -15.02 -12.78 -15.51
C SER A 452 -13.67 -12.15 -15.81
N GLU A 453 -13.48 -10.94 -15.31
CA GLU A 453 -12.19 -10.25 -15.37
C GLU A 453 -11.09 -11.07 -14.69
N SER A 454 -11.38 -11.63 -13.50
CA SER A 454 -10.42 -12.43 -12.73
C SER A 454 -9.94 -13.68 -13.49
N LEU A 455 -10.85 -14.37 -14.18
CA LEU A 455 -10.49 -15.50 -15.04
C LEU A 455 -9.62 -15.04 -16.20
N SER A 456 -10.01 -13.97 -16.89
CA SER A 456 -9.27 -13.45 -18.05
C SER A 456 -7.84 -13.03 -17.68
N LEU A 457 -7.66 -12.34 -16.54
CA LEU A 457 -6.37 -11.89 -16.03
C LEU A 457 -5.52 -13.06 -15.55
N GLY A 458 -6.14 -14.07 -14.91
CA GLY A 458 -5.47 -15.30 -14.53
C GLY A 458 -4.95 -16.07 -15.75
N VAL A 459 -5.78 -16.21 -16.80
CA VAL A 459 -5.39 -16.83 -18.07
C VAL A 459 -4.25 -16.05 -18.73
N CYS A 460 -4.31 -14.71 -18.74
CA CYS A 460 -3.21 -13.88 -19.20
C CYS A 460 -1.91 -14.16 -18.43
N LEU A 461 -2.00 -14.29 -17.10
CA LEU A 461 -0.85 -14.59 -16.26
C LEU A 461 -0.22 -15.95 -16.59
N LEU A 462 -1.04 -16.95 -16.86
CA LEU A 462 -0.58 -18.29 -17.25
C LEU A 462 0.15 -18.26 -18.60
N PHE A 463 -0.34 -17.51 -19.59
CA PHE A 463 0.38 -17.33 -20.85
C PHE A 463 1.73 -16.64 -20.64
N LEU A 464 1.77 -15.56 -19.84
CA LEU A 464 3.01 -14.86 -19.51
C LEU A 464 4.02 -15.77 -18.82
N LYS A 465 3.58 -16.64 -17.89
CA LYS A 465 4.44 -17.67 -17.28
C LYS A 465 5.02 -18.67 -18.27
N LEU A 466 4.31 -18.94 -19.37
CA LEU A 466 4.77 -19.84 -20.40
C LEU A 466 5.72 -19.20 -21.40
N GLY A 467 6.00 -17.90 -21.31
CA GLY A 467 6.82 -17.23 -22.31
C GLY A 467 6.01 -16.54 -23.40
N SER A 468 4.67 -16.54 -23.33
CA SER A 468 3.80 -16.07 -24.41
C SER A 468 3.07 -14.81 -23.99
N VAL A 469 3.16 -13.75 -24.79
CA VAL A 469 2.47 -12.50 -24.48
C VAL A 469 1.06 -12.51 -25.11
N PRO A 470 -0.01 -12.61 -24.30
CA PRO A 470 -1.37 -12.68 -24.83
C PRO A 470 -1.88 -11.29 -25.22
N ARG A 471 -2.87 -11.25 -26.10
CA ARG A 471 -3.66 -10.05 -26.42
C ARG A 471 -4.96 -10.06 -25.65
N TRP A 472 -5.03 -9.21 -24.62
CA TRP A 472 -6.20 -8.97 -23.81
C TRP A 472 -6.98 -7.76 -24.32
N TYR A 473 -8.30 -7.93 -24.47
CA TYR A 473 -9.23 -6.90 -24.88
C TYR A 473 -10.41 -6.86 -23.92
N GLU A 474 -10.94 -5.67 -23.72
CA GLU A 474 -12.22 -5.44 -23.05
C GLU A 474 -13.21 -4.90 -24.08
N GLY A 475 -14.34 -5.58 -24.22
CA GLY A 475 -15.50 -5.12 -24.96
C GLY A 475 -16.49 -4.47 -24.00
N GLU A 476 -16.58 -3.15 -24.04
CA GLU A 476 -17.60 -2.40 -23.29
C GLU A 476 -18.97 -2.64 -23.92
N ASN A 477 -19.93 -3.08 -23.11
CA ASN A 477 -21.28 -3.36 -23.56
C ASN A 477 -22.28 -2.40 -22.90
N ALA A 478 -23.32 -2.00 -23.62
CA ALA A 478 -24.45 -1.32 -23.02
C ALA A 478 -25.07 -2.18 -21.91
N VAL A 479 -25.39 -1.57 -20.77
CA VAL A 479 -25.89 -2.27 -19.56
C VAL A 479 -27.08 -3.19 -19.87
N THR A 480 -27.90 -2.82 -20.86
CA THR A 480 -28.99 -3.66 -21.36
C THR A 480 -28.99 -3.69 -22.89
N THR A 481 -29.41 -4.82 -23.45
CA THR A 481 -29.76 -4.94 -24.87
C THR A 481 -31.12 -5.63 -25.02
N MET A 482 -31.67 -5.63 -26.23
CA MET A 482 -32.82 -6.44 -26.59
C MET A 482 -32.36 -7.68 -27.37
N ILE A 483 -32.64 -8.87 -26.84
CA ILE A 483 -32.40 -10.15 -27.52
C ILE A 483 -33.74 -10.87 -27.63
N GLU A 484 -34.17 -11.19 -28.86
CA GLU A 484 -35.45 -11.88 -29.13
C GLU A 484 -36.66 -11.23 -28.42
N GLY A 485 -36.72 -9.90 -28.39
CA GLY A 485 -37.82 -9.16 -27.76
C GLY A 485 -37.76 -9.11 -26.22
N ARG A 486 -36.69 -9.59 -25.58
CA ARG A 486 -36.47 -9.49 -24.13
C ARG A 486 -35.33 -8.52 -23.81
N THR A 487 -35.52 -7.70 -22.79
CA THR A 487 -34.44 -6.89 -22.22
C THR A 487 -33.50 -7.78 -21.42
N VAL A 488 -32.23 -7.82 -21.83
CA VAL A 488 -31.19 -8.63 -21.20
C VAL A 488 -30.10 -7.70 -20.68
N THR A 489 -29.73 -7.85 -19.41
CA THR A 489 -28.57 -7.16 -18.85
C THR A 489 -27.28 -7.75 -19.43
N ARG A 490 -26.38 -6.90 -19.91
CA ARG A 490 -25.06 -7.30 -20.41
C ARG A 490 -23.97 -6.78 -19.50
N HIS A 491 -22.91 -7.56 -19.40
CA HIS A 491 -21.67 -7.19 -18.74
C HIS A 491 -20.61 -6.97 -19.81
N ASN A 492 -19.48 -6.36 -19.45
CA ASN A 492 -18.32 -6.27 -20.33
C ASN A 492 -17.79 -7.68 -20.64
N ASP A 493 -17.33 -7.86 -21.87
CA ASP A 493 -16.72 -9.11 -22.33
C ASP A 493 -15.20 -8.95 -22.34
N TYR A 494 -14.48 -9.89 -21.75
CA TYR A 494 -13.03 -9.94 -21.73
C TYR A 494 -12.52 -11.03 -22.66
N LEU A 495 -11.62 -10.67 -23.56
CA LEU A 495 -11.09 -11.56 -24.59
C LEU A 495 -9.58 -11.70 -24.44
N VAL A 496 -9.11 -12.93 -24.35
CA VAL A 496 -7.67 -13.28 -24.41
C VAL A 496 -7.36 -14.02 -25.71
N LYS A 497 -6.38 -13.54 -26.50
CA LYS A 497 -5.93 -14.17 -27.76
C LYS A 497 -4.43 -14.45 -27.77
N VAL A 498 -4.03 -15.57 -28.38
CA VAL A 498 -2.65 -15.94 -28.71
C VAL A 498 -2.56 -16.43 -30.15
N LEU A 499 -1.38 -16.41 -30.78
CA LEU A 499 -1.23 -16.98 -32.13
C LEU A 499 -1.29 -18.49 -32.04
N LYS A 500 -2.07 -19.09 -32.92
CA LYS A 500 -2.08 -20.54 -33.07
C LYS A 500 -0.82 -20.95 -33.83
N LYS A 501 -0.08 -21.90 -33.28
CA LYS A 501 1.07 -22.50 -33.97
C LYS A 501 0.57 -23.47 -35.05
N ASN A 502 1.09 -23.34 -36.27
CA ASN A 502 0.79 -24.26 -37.35
C ASN A 502 1.57 -25.57 -37.15
N SER A 503 0.97 -26.54 -36.46
CA SER A 503 1.50 -27.90 -36.30
C SER A 503 0.78 -28.86 -37.24
N SER A 504 1.55 -29.64 -38.00
CA SER A 504 1.06 -30.63 -38.98
C SER A 504 0.92 -32.05 -38.41
N ALA A 505 1.21 -32.29 -37.13
CA ALA A 505 1.34 -33.66 -36.60
C ALA A 505 0.73 -33.94 -35.20
N SER A 506 0.14 -32.94 -34.53
CA SER A 506 -0.37 -33.10 -33.13
C SER A 506 -1.82 -32.61 -33.00
N SER A 507 -2.65 -33.40 -32.30
CA SER A 507 -4.02 -33.02 -31.89
C SER A 507 -4.05 -32.09 -30.68
N ALA A 508 -2.90 -31.79 -30.07
CA ALA A 508 -2.78 -30.84 -28.96
C ALA A 508 -2.87 -29.39 -29.46
N LEU A 509 -3.56 -28.54 -28.69
CA LEU A 509 -3.56 -27.09 -28.96
C LEU A 509 -2.16 -26.54 -28.70
N GLU A 510 -1.50 -26.07 -29.76
CA GLU A 510 -0.24 -25.35 -29.67
C GLU A 510 -0.43 -23.87 -30.02
N TRP A 511 0.28 -23.02 -29.29
CA TRP A 511 0.37 -21.59 -29.54
C TRP A 511 1.83 -21.17 -29.63
N GLU A 512 2.06 -20.08 -30.33
CA GLU A 512 3.36 -19.46 -30.50
C GLU A 512 3.34 -18.01 -30.00
N ASP A 513 4.52 -17.53 -29.59
CA ASP A 513 4.65 -16.18 -29.10
C ASP A 513 4.57 -15.18 -30.25
N ILE A 514 3.77 -14.13 -30.08
CA ILE A 514 3.80 -12.98 -30.98
C ILE A 514 4.65 -11.92 -30.32
N LYS A 515 5.92 -11.88 -30.69
CA LYS A 515 6.82 -10.82 -30.19
C LYS A 515 6.33 -9.42 -30.57
N GLY A 516 5.48 -9.30 -31.60
CA GLY A 516 4.64 -8.12 -31.83
C GLY A 516 5.38 -6.80 -31.56
N ARG A 517 4.92 -6.06 -30.55
CA ARG A 517 5.60 -4.85 -30.03
C ARG A 517 6.30 -5.07 -28.68
N VAL A 518 6.30 -6.29 -28.16
CA VAL A 518 6.75 -6.62 -26.80
C VAL A 518 8.17 -7.14 -26.86
N LEU A 519 9.04 -6.61 -26.01
CA LEU A 519 10.42 -7.04 -25.94
C LEU A 519 10.61 -7.95 -24.74
N GLU A 520 11.27 -9.07 -24.97
CA GLU A 520 11.57 -10.04 -23.93
C GLU A 520 12.98 -9.80 -23.40
N LYS A 521 13.11 -9.72 -22.07
CA LYS A 521 14.39 -9.72 -21.34
C LYS A 521 14.44 -10.95 -20.44
N ASP A 522 15.58 -11.20 -19.78
CA ASP A 522 15.77 -12.42 -18.98
C ASP A 522 14.78 -12.53 -17.81
N ASP A 523 14.49 -11.42 -17.15
CA ASP A 523 13.69 -11.35 -15.92
C ASP A 523 12.32 -10.65 -16.08
N CYS A 524 12.03 -10.08 -17.25
CA CYS A 524 10.79 -9.36 -17.51
C CYS A 524 10.41 -9.31 -19.00
N TYR A 525 9.18 -8.84 -19.26
CA TYR A 525 8.74 -8.33 -20.56
C TYR A 525 8.61 -6.81 -20.49
N LEU A 526 9.00 -6.15 -21.57
CA LEU A 526 8.86 -4.73 -21.80
C LEU A 526 7.70 -4.52 -22.78
N VAL A 527 6.58 -4.01 -22.27
CA VAL A 527 5.34 -3.81 -23.03
C VAL A 527 5.12 -2.32 -23.30
N PRO A 528 5.06 -1.87 -24.57
CA PRO A 528 4.96 -0.46 -24.88
C PRO A 528 3.62 0.13 -24.44
N VAL A 529 3.65 1.38 -24.01
CA VAL A 529 2.44 2.15 -23.70
C VAL A 529 1.69 2.47 -25.00
N ARG A 530 0.42 2.06 -25.08
CA ARG A 530 -0.47 2.32 -26.22
C ARG A 530 -1.11 3.69 -26.15
N SER A 531 -1.69 4.03 -25.00
CA SER A 531 -2.33 5.31 -24.76
C SER A 531 -2.26 5.73 -23.30
N LEU A 532 -2.28 7.05 -23.10
CA LEU A 532 -2.31 7.72 -21.81
C LEU A 532 -3.43 8.76 -21.89
N THR A 533 -4.41 8.68 -21.00
CA THR A 533 -5.46 9.68 -20.87
C THR A 533 -5.57 10.12 -19.42
N SER A 534 -6.14 11.29 -19.19
CA SER A 534 -6.40 11.83 -17.86
C SER A 534 -7.89 12.00 -17.68
N GLU A 535 -8.41 11.63 -16.52
CA GLU A 535 -9.81 11.86 -16.15
C GLU A 535 -9.90 12.38 -14.71
N HIS A 536 -10.89 13.21 -14.44
CA HIS A 536 -11.15 13.68 -13.08
C HIS A 536 -11.76 12.55 -12.25
N TYR A 537 -11.30 12.40 -11.01
CA TYR A 537 -11.74 11.37 -10.07
C TYR A 537 -11.85 11.97 -8.67
N ALA A 538 -13.01 11.78 -8.05
CA ALA A 538 -13.28 12.11 -6.66
C ALA A 538 -13.71 10.84 -5.92
N GLY A 539 -12.85 10.33 -5.04
CA GLY A 539 -13.10 9.08 -4.34
C GLY A 539 -11.90 8.56 -3.55
N PHE A 540 -12.03 7.38 -2.96
CA PHE A 540 -10.92 6.75 -2.25
C PHE A 540 -9.94 6.13 -3.24
N VAL A 541 -8.67 6.46 -3.06
CA VAL A 541 -7.55 5.84 -3.75
C VAL A 541 -6.74 4.99 -2.75
N TYR A 542 -6.15 3.91 -3.22
CA TYR A 542 -5.55 2.83 -2.43
C TYR A 542 -4.10 2.58 -2.82
N ASN A 543 -3.29 2.13 -1.89
CA ASN A 543 -1.92 1.65 -2.13
C ASN A 543 -1.52 0.71 -0.98
N MET A 544 -0.37 0.05 -1.08
CA MET A 544 0.07 -0.98 -0.13
C MET A 544 1.57 -0.94 0.10
N GLU A 545 1.99 -1.44 1.26
CA GLU A 545 3.38 -1.55 1.66
C GLU A 545 3.83 -3.01 1.56
N VAL A 546 4.72 -3.29 0.60
CA VAL A 546 5.32 -4.62 0.41
C VAL A 546 6.77 -4.62 0.87
N ASP A 547 7.13 -5.63 1.65
CA ASP A 547 8.44 -5.80 2.29
C ASP A 547 9.58 -6.01 1.27
N GLU A 548 10.79 -5.60 1.65
CA GLU A 548 12.06 -5.67 0.91
C GLU A 548 12.10 -5.01 -0.48
N ASP A 549 11.30 -5.48 -1.44
CA ASP A 549 11.41 -5.08 -2.85
C ASP A 549 10.67 -3.76 -3.14
N HIS A 550 9.92 -3.25 -2.16
CA HIS A 550 9.25 -1.94 -2.23
C HIS A 550 8.47 -1.73 -3.54
N SER A 551 7.71 -2.76 -3.94
CA SER A 551 6.98 -2.83 -5.21
C SER A 551 5.93 -3.94 -5.20
N TYR A 552 4.99 -3.87 -6.13
CA TYR A 552 4.05 -4.94 -6.42
C TYR A 552 3.62 -4.91 -7.89
N VAL A 553 2.82 -5.89 -8.32
CA VAL A 553 2.28 -5.96 -9.68
C VAL A 553 0.80 -5.57 -9.70
N ALA A 554 0.50 -4.45 -10.36
CA ALA A 554 -0.82 -3.88 -10.55
C ALA A 554 -1.24 -3.97 -12.03
N ASN A 555 -2.37 -4.61 -12.31
CA ASN A 555 -2.88 -4.90 -13.66
C ASN A 555 -1.77 -5.46 -14.56
N LEU A 556 -1.02 -6.43 -14.02
CA LEU A 556 0.14 -7.09 -14.62
C LEU A 556 1.40 -6.22 -14.76
N SER A 557 1.34 -4.92 -14.49
CA SER A 557 2.50 -4.01 -14.54
C SER A 557 3.19 -3.88 -13.18
N ALA A 558 4.52 -3.89 -13.16
CA ALA A 558 5.29 -3.64 -11.96
C ALA A 558 5.23 -2.15 -11.56
N VAL A 559 4.89 -1.90 -10.30
CA VAL A 559 4.70 -0.57 -9.72
C VAL A 559 5.37 -0.46 -8.36
N SER A 560 5.70 0.75 -7.93
CA SER A 560 6.36 0.99 -6.64
C SER A 560 5.34 1.02 -5.50
N ASN A 561 5.77 0.64 -4.28
CA ASN A 561 5.12 1.13 -3.07
C ASN A 561 5.71 2.51 -2.65
N CYS A 562 5.34 3.00 -1.48
CA CYS A 562 5.69 4.33 -0.97
C CYS A 562 7.02 4.33 -0.16
N GLN A 563 7.84 5.43 -0.15
CA GLN A 563 9.06 5.64 0.70
C GLN A 563 9.27 7.15 1.11
N ASN A 564 9.74 7.43 2.35
CA ASN A 564 9.87 8.72 3.12
C ASN A 564 8.57 9.51 3.47
N PHE A 565 7.44 8.87 3.25
CA PHE A 565 6.10 9.20 3.76
C PHE A 565 5.84 8.58 5.14
N ASP A 566 6.72 7.69 5.60
CA ASP A 566 6.51 6.82 6.75
C ASP A 566 6.45 7.58 8.08
N ILE A 567 7.08 8.74 8.21
CA ILE A 567 6.97 9.62 9.39
C ILE A 567 5.92 10.72 9.15
N SER A 568 5.97 11.36 7.98
CA SER A 568 5.16 12.54 7.66
C SER A 568 3.69 12.23 7.29
N GLN A 569 3.41 11.03 6.76
CA GLN A 569 2.06 10.56 6.39
C GLN A 569 1.53 9.44 7.30
N ARG A 570 2.34 8.98 8.27
CA ARG A 570 1.86 8.10 9.32
C ARG A 570 0.86 8.88 10.19
N ARG A 571 -0.25 8.22 10.49
CA ARG A 571 -1.37 8.75 11.27
C ARG A 571 -1.67 7.88 12.49
N LYS A 572 -0.89 6.82 12.65
CA LYS A 572 -0.82 5.98 13.84
C LYS A 572 0.08 6.65 14.87
N VAL A 573 -0.41 6.78 16.09
CA VAL A 573 0.39 7.28 17.21
C VAL A 573 1.30 6.15 17.65
N GLU A 574 2.55 6.18 17.20
CA GLU A 574 3.57 5.21 17.54
C GLU A 574 4.93 5.90 17.73
N GLY A 575 5.88 5.19 18.35
CA GLY A 575 7.19 5.71 18.74
C GLY A 575 7.63 5.15 20.08
N THR A 576 8.90 5.40 20.41
CA THR A 576 9.50 5.07 21.71
C THR A 576 8.98 6.02 22.77
N ASP A 577 8.57 5.47 23.93
CA ASP A 577 8.09 6.23 25.07
C ASP A 577 9.25 6.97 25.75
N LEU A 578 9.40 8.26 25.42
CA LEU A 578 10.41 9.14 25.98
C LEU A 578 9.74 10.41 26.47
N MET A 579 9.69 10.61 27.78
CA MET A 579 9.22 11.86 28.38
C MET A 579 10.30 12.93 28.28
N PRO A 580 9.97 14.22 28.48
CA PRO A 580 10.94 15.30 28.35
C PRO A 580 12.28 15.08 29.09
N PRO A 581 12.31 14.61 30.35
CA PRO A 581 13.57 14.32 31.03
C PRO A 581 14.35 13.15 30.41
N ASP A 582 13.67 12.16 29.82
CA ASP A 582 14.32 11.02 29.17
C ASP A 582 15.07 11.48 27.90
N VAL A 583 14.45 12.37 27.10
CA VAL A 583 15.07 12.96 25.89
C VAL A 583 16.31 13.79 26.26
N VAL A 584 16.19 14.63 27.30
CA VAL A 584 17.31 15.46 27.79
C VAL A 584 18.43 14.59 28.34
N SER A 585 18.11 13.53 29.09
CA SER A 585 19.10 12.59 29.61
C SER A 585 19.86 11.89 28.48
N LEU A 586 19.18 11.49 27.40
CA LEU A 586 19.85 10.91 26.23
C LEU A 586 20.81 11.91 25.58
N ALA A 587 20.39 13.16 25.37
CA ALA A 587 21.26 14.20 24.81
C ALA A 587 22.53 14.41 25.67
N LEU A 588 22.36 14.50 26.99
CA LEU A 588 23.48 14.66 27.93
C LEU A 588 24.42 13.44 27.94
N ASN A 589 23.86 12.22 27.98
CA ASN A 589 24.62 10.97 28.01
C ASN A 589 25.49 10.78 26.75
N HIS A 590 25.08 11.36 25.62
CA HIS A 590 25.83 11.32 24.37
C HIS A 590 26.72 12.55 24.14
N GLY A 591 26.81 13.46 25.12
CA GLY A 591 27.64 14.67 25.05
C GLY A 591 27.14 15.68 24.01
N CYS A 592 25.84 15.72 23.72
CA CYS A 592 25.26 16.71 22.82
C CYS A 592 25.21 18.09 23.49
N GLN A 593 25.39 19.15 22.71
CA GLN A 593 25.27 20.54 23.16
C GLN A 593 23.83 21.06 23.05
N GLY A 594 22.97 20.35 22.32
CA GLY A 594 21.60 20.76 22.11
C GLY A 594 20.69 19.69 21.52
N ILE A 595 19.42 20.06 21.36
CA ILE A 595 18.36 19.22 20.82
C ILE A 595 17.75 19.91 19.59
N ALA A 596 17.58 19.17 18.50
CA ALA A 596 16.85 19.62 17.32
C ALA A 596 15.51 18.91 17.18
N TYR A 597 14.47 19.67 16.87
CA TYR A 597 13.15 19.15 16.54
C TYR A 597 13.00 19.26 15.01
N THR A 598 12.95 18.11 14.32
CA THR A 598 13.20 18.04 12.87
C THR A 598 12.56 16.81 12.20
N TYR A 599 12.94 16.49 10.96
CA TYR A 599 12.42 15.47 10.03
C TYR A 599 10.97 15.66 9.58
N ASN A 600 10.09 16.10 10.47
CA ASN A 600 8.77 16.64 10.17
C ASN A 600 8.55 17.96 10.91
N GLN A 601 7.37 18.58 10.72
CA GLN A 601 7.11 19.92 11.24
C GLN A 601 7.00 19.94 12.78
N PRO A 602 7.87 20.65 13.53
CA PRO A 602 7.87 20.64 14.99
C PRO A 602 6.58 21.15 15.63
N THR A 603 5.90 22.09 14.97
CA THR A 603 4.73 22.75 15.55
C THR A 603 3.50 21.84 15.68
N ILE A 604 3.47 20.72 14.96
CA ILE A 604 2.42 19.71 15.17
C ILE A 604 2.50 19.05 16.55
N PHE A 605 3.67 19.05 17.18
CA PHE A 605 3.94 18.51 18.53
C PHE A 605 4.55 19.56 19.49
N MET A 606 4.22 20.84 19.28
CA MET A 606 4.79 21.99 19.98
C MET A 606 4.84 21.86 21.51
N GLU A 607 3.80 21.35 22.16
CA GLU A 607 3.75 21.21 23.62
C GLU A 607 4.78 20.20 24.14
N PHE A 608 5.08 19.16 23.36
CA PHE A 608 6.14 18.21 23.70
C PHE A 608 7.51 18.81 23.47
N ALA A 609 7.71 19.51 22.35
CA ALA A 609 8.95 20.23 22.05
C ALA A 609 9.27 21.29 23.12
N ARG A 610 8.27 22.07 23.54
CA ARG A 610 8.38 23.07 24.60
C ARG A 610 8.84 22.45 25.92
N ASP A 611 8.18 21.38 26.36
CA ASP A 611 8.51 20.78 27.65
C ASP A 611 9.90 20.14 27.64
N ILE A 612 10.32 19.53 26.52
CA ILE A 612 11.70 19.09 26.33
C ILE A 612 12.63 20.29 26.42
N GLY A 613 12.34 21.38 25.72
CA GLY A 613 13.24 22.52 25.64
C GLY A 613 13.40 23.30 26.94
N VAL A 614 12.32 23.46 27.71
CA VAL A 614 12.38 24.03 29.06
C VAL A 614 13.26 23.16 29.96
N GLU A 615 13.16 21.84 29.86
CA GLU A 615 14.02 20.93 30.62
C GLU A 615 15.47 20.94 30.11
N ALA A 616 15.68 21.03 28.80
CA ALA A 616 16.98 21.12 28.15
C ALA A 616 17.74 22.37 28.61
N ARG A 617 17.07 23.53 28.67
CA ARG A 617 17.66 24.79 29.15
C ARG A 617 18.14 24.71 30.61
N LYS A 618 17.40 24.02 31.50
CA LYS A 618 17.86 23.79 32.89
C LYS A 618 19.18 23.02 32.96
N ASN A 619 19.48 22.23 31.93
CA ASN A 619 20.68 21.43 31.81
C ASN A 619 21.72 22.03 30.84
N GLY A 620 21.55 23.30 30.44
CA GLY A 620 22.51 24.02 29.59
C GLY A 620 22.50 23.59 28.11
N LEU A 621 21.48 22.87 27.65
CA LEU A 621 21.32 22.46 26.26
C LEU A 621 20.56 23.50 25.44
N ILE A 622 21.03 23.78 24.23
CA ILE A 622 20.33 24.65 23.26
C ILE A 622 19.20 23.90 22.55
N ASN A 623 18.21 24.65 22.06
CA ASN A 623 17.04 24.14 21.35
C ASN A 623 16.93 24.71 19.93
N ILE A 624 16.78 23.82 18.96
CA ILE A 624 16.82 24.14 17.54
C ILE A 624 15.57 23.63 16.84
N PHE A 625 14.88 24.50 16.11
CA PHE A 625 13.79 24.11 15.21
C PHE A 625 14.27 24.05 13.77
N VAL A 626 13.97 22.94 13.09
CA VAL A 626 13.98 22.87 11.63
C VAL A 626 12.54 22.91 11.16
N SER A 627 12.07 24.08 10.76
CA SER A 627 10.65 24.38 10.55
C SER A 627 10.36 24.74 9.10
N ASN A 628 9.18 24.42 8.60
CA ASN A 628 8.65 24.99 7.36
C ASN A 628 8.02 26.39 7.55
N GLY A 629 8.04 26.91 8.78
CA GLY A 629 7.55 28.24 9.15
C GLY A 629 6.06 28.47 8.95
N PHE A 630 5.26 27.43 8.67
CA PHE A 630 3.80 27.57 8.46
C PHE A 630 3.05 27.61 9.81
N ASP A 631 3.49 28.52 10.68
CA ASP A 631 3.14 28.60 12.08
C ASP A 631 2.15 29.75 12.34
N THR A 632 1.66 29.88 13.58
CA THR A 632 0.74 30.95 13.98
C THR A 632 1.39 31.86 15.01
N PRO A 633 0.81 33.04 15.27
CA PRO A 633 1.32 33.93 16.32
C PRO A 633 1.31 33.31 17.71
N ASP A 634 0.30 32.49 18.01
CA ASP A 634 0.22 31.76 19.28
C ASP A 634 1.40 30.78 19.43
N THR A 635 1.74 30.09 18.34
CA THR A 635 2.87 29.15 18.33
C THR A 635 4.20 29.89 18.46
N VAL A 636 4.39 30.99 17.72
CA VAL A 636 5.58 31.84 17.83
C VAL A 636 5.73 32.39 19.24
N ALA A 637 4.63 32.81 19.88
CA ALA A 637 4.64 33.25 21.27
C ALA A 637 5.15 32.18 22.24
N MET A 638 4.79 30.92 21.99
CA MET A 638 5.23 29.78 22.81
C MET A 638 6.72 29.43 22.60
N MET A 639 7.31 29.80 21.46
CA MET A 639 8.75 29.57 21.20
C MET A 639 9.63 30.32 22.20
N ASP A 640 9.21 31.50 22.67
CA ASP A 640 9.94 32.33 23.65
C ASP A 640 10.34 31.58 24.93
N ASP A 641 9.55 30.57 25.31
CA ASP A 641 9.76 29.80 26.53
C ASP A 641 11.05 28.96 26.48
N PHE A 642 11.50 28.54 25.29
CA PHE A 642 12.56 27.52 25.18
C PHE A 642 13.43 27.57 23.93
N LEU A 643 12.99 28.19 22.84
CA LEU A 643 13.67 28.10 21.55
C LEU A 643 14.83 29.09 21.44
N ASP A 644 15.98 28.59 21.00
CA ASP A 644 17.20 29.40 20.86
C ASP A 644 17.51 29.72 19.39
N CYS A 645 17.27 28.75 18.49
CA CYS A 645 17.55 28.87 17.07
C CYS A 645 16.45 28.22 16.22
N ILE A 646 16.14 28.82 15.07
CA ILE A 646 15.25 28.25 14.07
C ILE A 646 15.85 28.41 12.68
N THR A 647 15.80 27.35 11.89
CA THR A 647 15.93 27.44 10.43
C THR A 647 14.54 27.31 9.80
N ILE A 648 14.20 28.24 8.90
CA ILE A 648 12.93 28.25 8.18
C ILE A 648 13.16 27.81 6.73
N ASP A 649 12.53 26.69 6.37
CA ASP A 649 12.74 25.95 5.12
C ASP A 649 11.70 26.29 4.06
N PHE A 650 12.07 27.23 3.19
CA PHE A 650 11.38 27.48 1.94
C PHE A 650 11.66 26.38 0.91
N LYS A 651 10.75 26.27 -0.04
CA LYS A 651 10.89 25.42 -1.21
C LYS A 651 10.45 26.24 -2.41
N GLY A 652 11.31 26.32 -3.43
CA GLY A 652 11.06 27.16 -4.61
C GLY A 652 10.79 28.62 -4.26
N SER A 653 11.57 29.17 -3.32
CA SER A 653 11.50 30.57 -2.88
C SER A 653 10.14 31.03 -2.35
N GLY A 654 9.27 30.08 -1.96
CA GLY A 654 7.92 30.38 -1.49
C GLY A 654 6.96 30.80 -2.60
N GLU A 655 7.27 30.49 -3.86
CA GLU A 655 6.43 30.84 -5.01
C GLU A 655 5.00 30.29 -4.82
N THR A 656 3.99 31.17 -4.98
CA THR A 656 2.59 30.83 -4.72
C THR A 656 2.09 29.64 -5.55
N ASN A 657 2.43 29.58 -6.84
CA ASN A 657 2.01 28.47 -7.69
C ASN A 657 2.67 27.16 -7.28
N PHE A 658 3.96 27.21 -6.94
CA PHE A 658 4.70 26.06 -6.44
C PHE A 658 4.09 25.53 -5.14
N VAL A 659 3.91 26.37 -4.11
CA VAL A 659 3.40 25.94 -2.81
C VAL A 659 1.93 25.46 -2.88
N ARG A 660 1.08 26.07 -3.71
CA ARG A 660 -0.29 25.57 -3.95
C ARG A 660 -0.29 24.18 -4.54
N LYS A 661 0.49 23.98 -5.60
CA LYS A 661 0.47 22.76 -6.41
C LYS A 661 1.20 21.59 -5.74
N HIS A 662 2.34 21.86 -5.12
CA HIS A 662 3.26 20.82 -4.65
C HIS A 662 3.24 20.61 -3.14
N ILE A 663 2.77 21.59 -2.36
CA ILE A 663 2.72 21.54 -0.90
C ILE A 663 1.28 21.46 -0.36
N GLY A 664 0.32 22.08 -1.04
CA GLY A 664 -1.09 22.09 -0.63
C GLY A 664 -1.40 23.12 0.47
N ILE A 665 -0.78 24.30 0.37
CA ILE A 665 -1.10 25.50 1.14
C ILE A 665 -1.47 26.66 0.17
N PRO A 666 -2.36 27.59 0.55
CA PRO A 666 -2.81 28.66 -0.34
C PRO A 666 -1.69 29.59 -0.81
N ASP A 667 -0.73 29.92 0.04
CA ASP A 667 0.43 30.74 -0.29
C ASP A 667 1.42 30.68 0.88
N ALA A 668 2.58 31.33 0.70
CA ALA A 668 3.65 31.39 1.70
C ALA A 668 3.52 32.58 2.67
N GLN A 669 2.47 33.42 2.60
CA GLN A 669 2.33 34.60 3.47
C GLN A 669 2.42 34.27 4.97
N PRO A 670 1.84 33.17 5.48
CA PRO A 670 2.00 32.81 6.89
C PRO A 670 3.45 32.54 7.30
N ILE A 671 4.31 32.12 6.36
CA ILE A 671 5.74 31.89 6.62
C ILE A 671 6.45 33.23 6.81
N PHE A 672 6.18 34.21 5.95
CA PHE A 672 6.72 35.57 6.08
C PHE A 672 6.27 36.25 7.39
N GLN A 673 4.98 36.09 7.75
CA GLN A 673 4.46 36.57 9.02
C GLN A 673 5.19 35.93 10.22
N THR A 674 5.38 34.61 10.18
CA THR A 674 6.12 33.88 11.21
C THR A 674 7.54 34.43 11.38
N ILE A 675 8.25 34.69 10.29
CA ILE A 675 9.61 35.27 10.33
C ILE A 675 9.61 36.66 10.98
N GLN A 676 8.68 37.53 10.60
CA GLN A 676 8.58 38.88 11.17
C GLN A 676 8.28 38.84 12.67
N GLU A 677 7.36 37.96 13.09
CA GLU A 677 7.02 37.83 14.51
C GLU A 677 8.16 37.28 15.35
N ILE A 678 8.93 36.32 14.84
CA ILE A 678 10.13 35.82 15.54
C ILE A 678 11.18 36.93 15.65
N ARG A 679 11.42 37.68 14.56
CA ARG A 679 12.33 38.84 14.56
C ARG A 679 11.90 39.89 15.58
N ASP A 680 10.64 40.29 15.57
CA ASP A 680 10.11 41.38 16.41
C ASP A 680 10.18 41.01 17.90
N ARG A 681 10.17 39.72 18.24
CA ARG A 681 10.40 39.22 19.59
C ARG A 681 11.89 39.21 19.99
N GLY A 682 12.80 39.07 19.04
CA GLY A 682 14.24 39.23 19.22
C GLY A 682 14.95 38.19 20.10
N LYS A 683 14.29 37.05 20.41
CA LYS A 683 14.83 36.01 21.32
C LYS A 683 15.43 34.80 20.61
N THR A 684 15.10 34.58 19.34
CA THR A 684 15.48 33.37 18.60
C THR A 684 16.32 33.75 17.40
N HIS A 685 17.46 33.08 17.24
CA HIS A 685 18.30 33.21 16.05
C HIS A 685 17.60 32.61 14.83
N ILE A 686 17.61 33.33 13.69
CA ILE A 686 16.94 32.90 12.46
C ILE A 686 17.99 32.63 11.39
N GLU A 687 17.92 31.45 10.78
CA GLU A 687 18.55 31.16 9.48
C GLU A 687 17.47 30.75 8.47
N ILE A 688 17.76 30.94 7.18
CA ILE A 688 16.83 30.63 6.10
C ILE A 688 17.44 29.55 5.21
N THR A 689 16.64 28.55 4.87
CA THR A 689 16.97 27.60 3.81
C THR A 689 15.93 27.69 2.71
N ASP A 690 16.39 27.53 1.48
CA ASP A 690 15.51 27.42 0.32
C ASP A 690 15.95 26.22 -0.52
N LEU A 691 15.11 25.20 -0.57
CA LEU A 691 15.30 24.05 -1.43
C LEU A 691 14.94 24.44 -2.87
N ILE A 692 15.96 24.65 -3.69
CA ILE A 692 15.79 25.02 -5.10
C ILE A 692 15.52 23.76 -5.91
N ILE A 693 14.33 23.68 -6.47
CA ILE A 693 13.87 22.50 -7.20
C ILE A 693 13.89 22.87 -8.69
N PRO A 694 14.73 22.24 -9.52
CA PRO A 694 14.88 22.67 -10.91
C PRO A 694 13.57 22.53 -11.68
N GLU A 695 13.36 23.40 -12.67
CA GLU A 695 12.19 23.49 -13.56
C GLU A 695 10.86 23.93 -12.92
N ILE A 696 10.67 23.72 -11.62
CA ILE A 696 9.38 24.01 -10.95
C ILE A 696 9.49 24.92 -9.73
N GLY A 697 10.71 25.19 -9.27
CA GLY A 697 10.99 25.97 -8.06
C GLY A 697 12.41 26.52 -8.10
N ASP A 698 12.85 26.99 -9.27
CA ASP A 698 14.15 27.60 -9.55
C ASP A 698 14.05 28.95 -10.25
N SER A 699 12.91 29.64 -10.06
CA SER A 699 12.68 30.98 -10.59
C SER A 699 13.60 32.00 -9.91
N LEU A 700 14.50 32.59 -10.69
CA LEU A 700 15.38 33.67 -10.21
C LEU A 700 14.60 34.94 -9.80
N ASP A 701 13.44 35.19 -10.39
CA ASP A 701 12.60 36.33 -10.02
C ASP A 701 11.98 36.13 -8.63
N GLU A 702 11.54 34.91 -8.32
CA GLU A 702 11.02 34.58 -6.99
C GLU A 702 12.15 34.55 -5.95
N ALA A 703 13.32 34.02 -6.32
CA ALA A 703 14.52 34.09 -5.49
C ALA A 703 14.93 35.54 -5.19
N ARG A 704 14.82 36.45 -6.16
CA ARG A 704 15.07 37.88 -5.98
C ARG A 704 14.07 38.51 -5.02
N LYS A 705 12.77 38.21 -5.18
CA LYS A 705 11.72 38.69 -4.28
C LYS A 705 11.95 38.21 -2.84
N LEU A 706 12.24 36.92 -2.65
CA LEU A 706 12.57 36.35 -1.34
C LEU A 706 13.80 37.04 -0.75
N SER A 707 14.89 37.13 -1.52
CA SER A 707 16.16 37.72 -1.06
C SER A 707 16.01 39.20 -0.67
N ARG A 708 15.30 39.98 -1.49
CA ARG A 708 15.00 41.38 -1.19
C ARG A 708 14.16 41.51 0.07
N TRP A 709 13.12 40.69 0.20
CA TRP A 709 12.27 40.70 1.39
C TRP A 709 13.07 40.36 2.65
N LEU A 710 13.96 39.36 2.58
CA LEU A 710 14.84 38.99 3.70
C LEU A 710 15.80 40.14 4.05
N TYR A 711 16.41 40.81 3.06
CA TYR A 711 17.25 41.98 3.30
C TYR A 711 16.47 43.10 3.99
N ASP A 712 15.29 43.45 3.47
CA ASP A 712 14.47 44.54 4.01
C ASP A 712 13.93 44.25 5.40
N ASN A 713 13.69 42.98 5.74
CA ASN A 713 13.08 42.59 7.01
C ASN A 713 14.06 42.08 8.08
N LEU A 714 15.14 41.39 7.71
CA LEU A 714 16.11 40.79 8.63
C LEU A 714 17.51 41.43 8.54
N GLY A 715 17.76 42.22 7.49
CA GLY A 715 19.06 42.87 7.26
C GLY A 715 20.04 42.03 6.45
N PRO A 716 21.22 42.59 6.13
CA PRO A 716 22.21 41.97 5.23
C PRO A 716 22.93 40.75 5.84
N ASP A 717 22.86 40.60 7.16
CA ASP A 717 23.65 39.63 7.92
C ASP A 717 22.90 38.31 8.18
N VAL A 718 21.62 38.18 7.75
CA VAL A 718 20.89 36.91 7.89
C VAL A 718 21.52 35.81 7.01
N PRO A 719 21.82 34.62 7.57
CA PRO A 719 22.29 33.48 6.80
C PRO A 719 21.20 32.91 5.90
N VAL A 720 21.51 32.73 4.61
CA VAL A 720 20.62 32.11 3.64
C VAL A 720 21.33 30.98 2.91
N HIS A 721 20.70 29.80 2.90
CA HIS A 721 21.22 28.61 2.24
C HIS A 721 20.35 28.22 1.06
N PHE A 722 20.92 28.21 -0.14
CA PHE A 722 20.28 27.60 -1.30
C PHE A 722 20.70 26.13 -1.37
N LEU A 723 19.74 25.25 -1.11
CA LEU A 723 20.00 23.83 -0.97
C LEU A 723 19.82 23.12 -2.30
N ARG A 724 20.78 22.25 -2.64
CA ARG A 724 20.61 21.32 -3.74
C ARG A 724 19.48 20.35 -3.43
N PHE A 725 18.47 20.36 -4.29
CA PHE A 725 17.48 19.31 -4.37
C PHE A 725 18.12 18.04 -4.92
N HIS A 726 17.83 16.92 -4.25
CA HIS A 726 18.10 15.59 -4.74
C HIS A 726 16.77 14.96 -5.18
N PRO A 727 16.70 14.34 -6.38
CA PRO A 727 15.48 13.73 -6.88
C PRO A 727 15.02 12.59 -5.98
N ASP A 728 13.94 12.86 -5.25
CA ASP A 728 13.33 11.91 -4.33
C ASP A 728 11.80 11.93 -4.46
N TYR A 729 11.18 10.83 -4.02
CA TYR A 729 9.73 10.70 -3.92
C TYR A 729 8.95 11.22 -5.14
N LYS A 730 8.34 12.42 -5.06
CA LYS A 730 7.50 13.01 -6.10
C LYS A 730 8.18 13.67 -7.27
N LEU A 731 9.48 13.84 -7.18
CA LEU A 731 10.19 14.79 -8.00
C LEU A 731 11.41 14.13 -8.67
N MET A 732 11.39 12.79 -8.81
CA MET A 732 12.45 12.01 -9.49
C MET A 732 12.70 12.42 -10.94
N HIS A 733 11.70 13.04 -11.57
CA HIS A 733 11.75 13.49 -12.95
C HIS A 733 12.57 14.76 -13.14
N LEU A 734 12.79 15.49 -12.05
CA LEU A 734 13.62 16.66 -12.04
C LEU A 734 15.05 16.18 -11.78
N PRO A 735 16.06 16.77 -12.43
CA PRO A 735 17.44 16.48 -12.07
C PRO A 735 17.73 16.96 -10.64
N SER A 736 18.84 16.49 -10.05
CA SER A 736 19.37 17.22 -8.90
C SER A 736 19.64 18.66 -9.32
N THR A 737 19.39 19.64 -8.46
CA THR A 737 19.62 21.05 -8.83
C THR A 737 21.02 21.20 -9.40
N PRO A 738 21.17 21.70 -10.63
CA PRO A 738 22.49 21.97 -11.18
C PRO A 738 23.24 22.95 -10.27
N VAL A 739 24.54 22.73 -10.06
CA VAL A 739 25.36 23.63 -9.24
C VAL A 739 25.26 25.06 -9.77
N LYS A 740 25.30 25.22 -11.09
CA LYS A 740 25.10 26.51 -11.76
C LYS A 740 23.78 27.20 -11.36
N THR A 741 22.68 26.46 -11.27
CA THR A 741 21.39 27.03 -10.84
C THR A 741 21.46 27.55 -9.41
N LEU A 742 22.10 26.81 -8.50
CA LEU A 742 22.33 27.26 -7.12
C LEU A 742 23.26 28.49 -7.09
N GLU A 743 24.28 28.50 -7.95
CA GLU A 743 25.20 29.62 -8.05
C GLU A 743 24.47 30.91 -8.49
N GLU A 744 23.55 30.81 -9.45
CA GLU A 744 22.73 31.94 -9.90
C GLU A 744 21.79 32.44 -8.79
N HIS A 745 21.15 31.54 -8.02
CA HIS A 745 20.33 31.94 -6.87
C HIS A 745 21.18 32.66 -5.81
N CYS A 746 22.38 32.13 -5.53
CA CYS A 746 23.31 32.77 -4.60
C CYS A 746 23.77 34.15 -5.10
N ARG A 747 24.01 34.29 -6.41
CA ARG A 747 24.39 35.56 -7.04
C ARG A 747 23.27 36.58 -6.87
N VAL A 748 22.03 36.21 -7.20
CA VAL A 748 20.84 37.07 -7.03
C VAL A 748 20.70 37.53 -5.58
N ALA A 749 20.83 36.64 -4.61
CA ALA A 749 20.74 37.00 -3.20
C ALA A 749 21.82 38.00 -2.76
N ARG A 750 23.05 37.84 -3.25
CA ARG A 750 24.16 38.78 -2.98
C ARG A 750 23.96 40.12 -3.66
N GLU A 751 23.41 40.15 -4.87
CA GLU A 751 23.03 41.39 -5.58
C GLU A 751 21.98 42.19 -4.80
N GLU A 752 21.06 41.51 -4.13
CA GLU A 752 20.08 42.15 -3.23
C GLU A 752 20.68 42.62 -1.88
N GLY A 753 21.97 42.34 -1.63
CA GLY A 753 22.71 42.86 -0.49
C GLY A 753 22.94 41.88 0.66
N LEU A 754 22.50 40.62 0.54
CA LEU A 754 22.75 39.58 1.54
C LEU A 754 24.23 39.16 1.53
N ARG A 755 24.88 39.18 2.70
CA ARG A 755 26.32 38.94 2.84
C ARG A 755 26.68 37.47 3.03
N TYR A 756 25.84 36.73 3.75
CA TYR A 756 26.08 35.33 4.13
C TYR A 756 25.15 34.40 3.37
N VAL A 757 25.53 34.13 2.12
CA VAL A 757 24.77 33.28 1.20
C VAL A 757 25.57 32.03 0.87
N TYR A 758 24.97 30.87 1.13
CA TYR A 758 25.61 29.56 1.08
C TYR A 758 24.99 28.65 0.03
N VAL A 759 25.83 27.79 -0.55
CA VAL A 759 25.39 26.63 -1.33
C VAL A 759 25.41 25.42 -0.40
N GLY A 760 24.24 24.83 -0.17
CA GLY A 760 24.09 23.63 0.66
C GLY A 760 23.94 22.35 -0.19
N ASN A 761 24.22 21.20 0.42
CA ASN A 761 24.15 19.87 -0.21
C ASN A 761 25.06 19.70 -1.45
N VAL A 762 26.17 20.45 -1.52
CA VAL A 762 27.23 20.31 -2.53
C VAL A 762 28.58 20.26 -1.81
N THR A 763 28.95 19.09 -1.31
CA THR A 763 30.19 18.92 -0.53
C THR A 763 31.43 19.41 -1.29
N GLY A 764 32.23 20.25 -0.64
CA GLY A 764 33.48 20.79 -1.19
C GLY A 764 33.29 22.05 -2.04
N HIS A 765 32.07 22.59 -2.13
CA HIS A 765 31.79 23.80 -2.89
C HIS A 765 32.36 25.04 -2.15
N PRO A 766 33.05 25.98 -2.82
CA PRO A 766 33.64 27.14 -2.15
C PRO A 766 32.65 27.97 -1.32
N TRP A 767 31.39 28.06 -1.75
CA TRP A 767 30.33 28.79 -1.04
C TRP A 767 29.68 28.03 0.11
N GLU A 768 30.27 26.92 0.58
CA GLU A 768 29.94 26.33 1.89
C GLU A 768 30.76 26.98 3.03
N HIS A 769 31.81 27.74 2.69
CA HIS A 769 32.63 28.48 3.65
C HIS A 769 31.96 29.80 4.07
N THR A 770 32.26 30.25 5.29
CA THR A 770 31.91 31.62 5.71
C THR A 770 33.07 32.54 5.37
N TYR A 771 32.80 33.56 4.56
CA TYR A 771 33.77 34.59 4.18
C TYR A 771 33.56 35.87 4.96
N CYS A 772 34.65 36.55 5.32
CA CYS A 772 34.58 37.89 5.90
C CYS A 772 34.06 38.87 4.84
N PRO A 773 32.99 39.64 5.10
CA PRO A 773 32.43 40.55 4.10
C PRO A 773 33.37 41.72 3.77
N GLU A 774 34.25 42.10 4.69
CA GLU A 774 35.23 43.17 4.50
C GLU A 774 36.45 42.71 3.67
N CYS A 775 37.31 41.84 4.22
CA CYS A 775 38.56 41.45 3.54
C CYS A 775 38.46 40.22 2.62
N LYS A 776 37.27 39.60 2.49
CA LYS A 776 36.99 38.41 1.65
C LYS A 776 37.79 37.14 1.99
N ASN A 777 38.55 37.12 3.07
CA ASN A 777 39.22 35.90 3.54
C ASN A 777 38.21 34.92 4.15
N ILE A 778 38.53 33.62 4.06
CA ILE A 778 37.75 32.57 4.69
C ILE A 778 37.83 32.74 6.21
N ALA A 779 36.71 33.06 6.84
CA ALA A 779 36.57 33.15 8.28
C ALA A 779 36.30 31.78 8.92
N ILE A 780 35.47 30.95 8.29
CA ILE A 780 35.21 29.56 8.70
C ILE A 780 35.27 28.67 7.46
N LYS A 781 36.21 27.74 7.45
CA LYS A 781 36.39 26.77 6.35
C LYS A 781 35.61 25.51 6.65
N ARG A 782 34.89 24.99 5.67
CA ARG A 782 34.07 23.78 5.79
C ARG A 782 34.40 22.76 4.70
N TYR A 783 34.02 21.51 4.92
CA TYR A 783 33.95 20.47 3.89
C TYR A 783 32.69 19.65 4.17
N GLY A 784 31.59 19.94 3.47
CA GLY A 784 30.28 19.42 3.85
C GLY A 784 29.85 19.93 5.23
N PHE A 785 29.61 19.03 6.18
CA PHE A 785 29.14 19.35 7.53
C PHE A 785 30.26 19.54 8.56
N ASP A 786 31.52 19.38 8.15
CA ASP A 786 32.68 19.52 9.04
C ASP A 786 33.33 20.89 8.90
N ILE A 787 33.76 21.45 10.04
CA ILE A 787 34.55 22.68 10.09
C ILE A 787 36.03 22.28 10.07
N THR A 788 36.73 22.65 9.01
CA THR A 788 38.15 22.32 8.78
C THR A 788 39.09 23.50 9.03
N GLY A 789 38.56 24.67 9.37
CA GLY A 789 39.35 25.84 9.75
C GLY A 789 38.52 26.93 10.41
N TRP A 790 39.10 27.58 11.41
CA TRP A 790 38.47 28.63 12.22
C TRP A 790 39.41 29.83 12.32
N ASN A 791 39.10 30.89 11.57
CA ASN A 791 39.92 32.11 11.45
C ASN A 791 39.21 33.31 12.10
N LEU A 792 38.65 33.08 13.28
CA LEU A 792 38.00 34.08 14.13
C LEU A 792 38.68 34.13 15.49
N ASP A 793 38.77 35.33 16.07
CA ASP A 793 39.22 35.50 17.46
C ASP A 793 38.12 35.13 18.48
N ASP A 794 38.44 35.27 19.76
CA ASP A 794 37.55 34.99 20.90
C ASP A 794 36.27 35.84 20.92
N LYS A 795 36.25 36.94 20.15
CA LYS A 795 35.12 37.86 19.99
C LYS A 795 34.48 37.74 18.61
N ASN A 796 34.68 36.62 17.90
CA ASN A 796 34.14 36.37 16.56
C ASN A 796 34.54 37.43 15.53
N ARG A 797 35.71 38.06 15.68
CA ARG A 797 36.29 38.97 14.70
C ARG A 797 37.24 38.25 13.76
N CYS A 798 37.20 38.61 12.48
CA CYS A 798 38.12 38.09 11.48
C CYS A 798 39.57 38.36 11.89
N VAL A 799 40.39 37.32 12.01
CA VAL A 799 41.81 37.45 12.42
C VAL A 799 42.65 38.27 11.42
N ASN A 800 42.17 38.47 10.19
CA ASN A 800 42.90 39.20 9.16
C ASN A 800 42.59 40.70 9.10
N CYS A 801 41.38 41.13 9.44
CA CYS A 801 40.98 42.55 9.32
C CYS A 801 40.24 43.12 10.53
N GLY A 802 39.84 42.27 11.50
CA GLY A 802 39.13 42.71 12.70
C GLY A 802 37.62 42.89 12.54
N TYR A 803 37.04 42.68 11.35
CA TYR A 803 35.59 42.72 11.14
C TYR A 803 34.87 41.76 12.09
N HIS A 804 33.83 42.21 12.79
CA HIS A 804 33.04 41.36 13.68
C HIS A 804 31.96 40.61 12.88
N LEU A 805 32.08 39.28 12.77
CA LEU A 805 31.11 38.46 12.06
C LEU A 805 29.91 38.15 12.97
N PRO A 806 28.69 38.02 12.41
CA PRO A 806 27.48 37.68 13.15
C PRO A 806 27.42 36.18 13.50
N ILE A 807 28.49 35.69 14.14
CA ILE A 807 28.56 34.33 14.68
C ILE A 807 28.15 34.39 16.15
N PHE A 808 27.22 33.53 16.52
CA PHE A 808 26.69 33.39 17.87
C PHE A 808 27.29 32.14 18.51
N GLY A 809 28.00 32.31 19.61
CA GLY A 809 28.77 31.24 20.25
C GLY A 809 30.21 31.13 19.77
N GLN A 810 30.90 30.07 20.18
CA GLN A 810 32.27 29.75 19.80
C GLN A 810 32.32 28.37 19.12
N LEU A 811 33.46 28.01 18.53
CA LEU A 811 33.67 26.68 17.97
C LEU A 811 33.49 25.62 19.06
N SER A 812 32.52 24.73 18.88
CA SER A 812 32.26 23.65 19.83
C SER A 812 33.46 22.72 19.97
N SER A 813 33.73 22.26 21.18
CA SER A 813 34.74 21.21 21.43
C SER A 813 34.39 19.88 20.76
N SER A 814 33.12 19.65 20.42
CA SER A 814 32.66 18.45 19.72
C SER A 814 33.00 18.41 18.23
N VAL A 815 33.59 19.47 17.67
CA VAL A 815 33.83 19.59 16.21
C VAL A 815 34.70 18.46 15.66
N SER A 816 35.60 17.90 16.47
CA SER A 816 36.48 16.79 16.11
C SER A 816 35.92 15.40 16.44
N GLU A 817 34.71 15.31 17.01
CA GLU A 817 34.06 14.03 17.33
C GLU A 817 33.31 13.45 16.12
N ASP A 818 33.00 12.16 16.18
CA ASP A 818 31.96 11.59 15.32
C ASP A 818 30.59 12.11 15.77
N ARG A 819 29.93 12.85 14.87
CA ARG A 819 28.65 13.51 15.11
C ARG A 819 27.49 12.84 14.36
N PHE A 820 27.66 11.63 13.83
CA PHE A 820 26.59 10.88 13.13
C PHE A 820 26.27 9.56 13.84
N LEU A 821 25.22 9.55 14.66
CA LEU A 821 24.83 8.35 15.40
C LEU A 821 23.30 8.18 15.46
N PRO A 822 22.71 7.09 14.94
CA PRO A 822 21.32 6.75 15.24
C PRO A 822 21.18 6.31 16.70
N VAL A 823 20.19 6.83 17.41
CA VAL A 823 19.94 6.56 18.85
C VAL A 823 18.56 5.93 19.07
N VAL A 824 17.56 6.38 18.32
CA VAL A 824 16.17 5.89 18.38
C VAL A 824 15.73 5.62 16.94
N ASN A 825 15.23 4.40 16.68
CA ASN A 825 14.84 3.91 15.35
C ASN A 825 13.83 4.83 14.67
#